data_AF-A0A1F5UV92-F1
#
_entry.id   AF-A0A1F5UV92-F1
#
_cell.length_a   1.000
_cell.length_b   1.000
_cell.length_c   1.000
_cell.angle_alpha   90.00
_cell.angle_beta   90.00
_cell.angle_gamma   90.00
#
_symmetry.space_group_name_H-M   'P 1'
#
loop_
_entity.id
_entity.type
_entity.pdbx_description
1 polymer ?
#
loop_
_entity_poly.entity_id
_entity_poly.type
_entity_poly.pdbx_seq_one_letter_code
_entity_poly.pdbx_strand_id
1 'polypeptide(L)'
;MDNRLLILIGVLLMGFVLIFIAHPFGGPGPSNAETQNWTVLAGKGKNDESLQALRFLPENIVIHVGDSITWELGSAEEHTIYFTAGELPPALVEVGPDGRDYFNPAIFFPSEGTTNDGTAPFSGGVLSGSEAGSESSSSLTLTFTRPGIYEYLCMFHPGMKGTVSVVPRDQPLPMTPEAYAQMGRAEAKPALDAAEKLHRQLTKPKVSSRPDGASEYTLDMVGDTKTMGSVMQFSPTPLHIKVGDTVTWRMLDYTEFHTVTFLDNPDEIPEVVNVEPQENGPPLLVVNPMAWKAVGGSVHSGSGYYNSGAMFRPEGELTPTYSLTFTKPGTYEYVCILHAYMGMKGTIIVESVKSAQASKSPILALVDYTSHTGKAGEADGIAVIDLNPHSSLFGKIMQQVSIGPGVSPHHIYYNHDGSKLYTTALGGARLYRIEMMGERIQQVIPIDTGPCQVGEDLYFTKDGSKYYLTCMGSHMVAIFDAYTDTMIGQIQAPAPDSPYIKHPHGMAVNEELDRMIVTETVSPQLDDPGASVTVIELSTGKALSTHAITKDGTGGSAPVEVFFLPDQPVAYVTAMFEGSLWAGVWDANTRDFQFTFVEDFTARGQGVPLEMYVGPDGYLYVSFGQPGGVNVYDISQPLAPKFLKTLPADAGAHHIAFSEDGKYMFVQNNLLNLDKLNAGTISVVDLETGQLAATVENLIKQGLEPASLVLLRQPKPKQNDAGMMPTAPTPAQGFTLHIDAKKHINDMPDQVVHHYCKGIDSQVTQCLLFDGDERNAHLIGAETIISPEIYGQLPEEEKANWHYHKDEIPLVDAQLPGLSDEEAQKVVAAIQDTYGKVVIFWEPGTPAPIGAPSITRPQSGHQMAEITIKAKDYSFDAPDQLEAGLVSVTLKNNGAELHHVQLARLHAGVTMKDLQDALATSPESAFGLLEWAGGVSILPPNGKQEVILDLKPGHYVMLCFVSSPSDGVLHLAKGMIRSIEVVASGYSVMVPEPKSDVSISLVDFAFDMPQTIKAGKQIWRITNEGEQPHEMTLIKLADGKTIEDALSFLQSQSPEGPPPFEMVGGMQALDHGKTGWAVLDLSPGDYAALCFVPDPTSGKAHIELGMIGGFSVK
;
A
#
# COMPACT_ATOMS: atom_id res chain seq x y z
N MET A 1 75.04 32.70 -20.06
CA MET A 1 75.18 32.14 -18.70
C MET A 1 74.05 31.15 -18.55
N ASP A 2 74.39 29.87 -18.64
CA ASP A 2 73.41 28.79 -18.61
C ASP A 2 72.81 28.63 -17.22
N ASN A 3 71.54 28.26 -17.17
CA ASN A 3 71.03 27.42 -16.11
C ASN A 3 70.21 26.29 -16.74
N ARG A 4 70.60 25.06 -16.42
CA ARG A 4 69.82 23.86 -16.72
C ARG A 4 68.63 23.83 -15.77
N LEU A 5 67.42 23.56 -16.27
CA LEU A 5 66.39 22.61 -15.79
C LEU A 5 65.01 22.99 -16.39
N LEU A 6 64.15 22.00 -16.66
CA LEU A 6 62.71 22.09 -17.01
C LEU A 6 62.30 22.73 -18.36
N ILE A 7 62.22 21.91 -19.42
CA ILE A 7 61.26 22.05 -20.55
C ILE A 7 60.86 20.65 -21.06
N LEU A 8 59.54 20.37 -21.07
CA LEU A 8 58.71 19.54 -21.98
C LEU A 8 57.35 19.36 -21.25
N ILE A 9 56.15 19.53 -21.80
CA ILE A 9 55.61 19.33 -23.16
C ILE A 9 54.54 20.38 -23.52
N GLY A 10 54.40 20.73 -24.81
CA GLY A 10 53.16 21.29 -25.40
C GLY A 10 53.28 21.69 -26.88
N VAL A 11 52.27 21.35 -27.73
CA VAL A 11 51.98 21.92 -29.08
C VAL A 11 53.00 21.60 -30.24
N LEU A 12 52.66 21.20 -31.48
CA LEU A 12 51.44 20.68 -32.16
C LEU A 12 51.82 19.95 -33.50
N LEU A 13 50.85 19.19 -34.07
CA LEU A 13 50.61 18.86 -35.51
C LEU A 13 51.52 17.92 -36.37
N MET A 14 50.85 16.87 -36.90
CA MET A 14 50.92 16.22 -38.25
C MET A 14 52.26 15.73 -38.86
N GLY A 15 52.32 14.42 -39.18
CA GLY A 15 53.28 13.84 -40.15
C GLY A 15 53.15 12.31 -40.31
N PHE A 16 52.96 11.83 -41.55
CA PHE A 16 52.79 10.40 -41.90
C PHE A 16 54.14 9.67 -42.13
N VAL A 17 54.08 8.33 -42.22
CA VAL A 17 55.08 7.37 -42.80
C VAL A 17 56.11 6.69 -41.85
N LEU A 18 55.81 5.41 -41.57
CA LEU A 18 56.66 4.19 -41.55
C LEU A 18 58.20 4.31 -41.61
N ILE A 19 58.90 3.57 -40.73
CA ILE A 19 59.93 2.57 -41.09
C ILE A 19 60.19 1.59 -39.93
N PHE A 20 60.52 0.34 -40.27
CA PHE A 20 60.66 -0.84 -39.39
C PHE A 20 62.01 -0.95 -38.64
N ILE A 21 62.08 -1.97 -37.77
CA ILE A 21 63.23 -2.71 -37.17
C ILE A 21 63.47 -2.40 -35.68
N ALA A 22 63.51 -3.32 -34.71
CA ALA A 22 62.93 -4.65 -34.39
C ALA A 22 63.74 -5.26 -33.21
N HIS A 23 63.11 -6.10 -32.37
CA HIS A 23 63.70 -7.01 -31.34
C HIS A 23 64.00 -6.43 -29.91
N PRO A 24 64.07 -7.26 -28.84
CA PRO A 24 62.90 -7.97 -28.29
C PRO A 24 62.92 -8.15 -26.75
N PHE A 25 61.84 -7.85 -26.02
CA PHE A 25 61.57 -8.49 -24.72
C PHE A 25 60.07 -8.76 -24.60
N GLY A 26 59.71 -9.97 -24.20
CA GLY A 26 58.33 -10.45 -24.32
C GLY A 26 57.79 -11.08 -23.04
N GLY A 27 56.46 -11.09 -22.96
CA GLY A 27 55.69 -11.80 -21.94
C GLY A 27 54.63 -10.93 -21.26
N PRO A 28 53.37 -11.40 -21.16
CA PRO A 28 52.61 -12.14 -22.16
C PRO A 28 52.02 -11.17 -23.22
N GLY A 29 51.48 -11.69 -24.33
CA GLY A 29 50.66 -10.87 -25.22
C GLY A 29 49.32 -10.49 -24.56
N PRO A 30 48.56 -9.52 -25.11
CA PRO A 30 47.17 -9.35 -24.70
C PRO A 30 46.47 -10.69 -24.88
N SER A 31 45.82 -11.19 -23.83
CA SER A 31 44.87 -12.29 -23.98
C SER A 31 43.81 -11.83 -24.98
N ASN A 32 43.46 -12.70 -25.93
CA ASN A 32 42.21 -12.57 -26.64
C ASN A 32 41.10 -12.64 -25.56
N ALA A 33 40.64 -11.49 -25.08
CA ALA A 33 39.40 -11.41 -24.34
C ALA A 33 38.31 -11.77 -25.34
N GLU A 34 37.78 -12.99 -25.22
CA GLU A 34 36.75 -13.50 -26.11
C GLU A 34 35.55 -12.54 -26.09
N THR A 35 34.91 -12.38 -27.24
CA THR A 35 33.69 -11.57 -27.39
C THR A 35 32.62 -12.11 -26.44
N GLN A 36 32.15 -11.29 -25.53
CA GLN A 36 31.12 -11.69 -24.57
C GLN A 36 29.73 -11.54 -25.18
N ASN A 37 28.80 -12.37 -24.71
CA ASN A 37 27.39 -12.28 -25.05
C ASN A 37 26.61 -11.91 -23.79
N TRP A 38 25.86 -10.82 -23.89
CA TRP A 38 25.07 -10.22 -22.82
C TRP A 38 23.60 -10.58 -23.01
N THR A 39 22.78 -10.51 -21.95
CA THR A 39 21.35 -10.81 -22.03
C THR A 39 20.51 -9.67 -21.50
N VAL A 40 19.50 -9.27 -22.27
CA VAL A 40 18.42 -8.36 -21.85
C VAL A 40 17.10 -9.09 -22.02
N LEU A 41 16.25 -9.10 -20.99
CA LEU A 41 14.89 -9.62 -21.15
C LEU A 41 13.99 -8.53 -21.72
N ALA A 42 13.24 -8.86 -22.76
CA ALA A 42 12.10 -8.07 -23.19
C ALA A 42 10.87 -8.55 -22.39
N GLY A 43 10.36 -7.67 -21.52
CA GLY A 43 9.21 -7.91 -20.66
C GLY A 43 9.47 -8.85 -19.48
N LYS A 44 8.55 -8.85 -18.50
CA LYS A 44 8.49 -9.91 -17.48
C LYS A 44 7.07 -10.18 -16.99
N GLY A 45 6.60 -11.42 -17.17
CA GLY A 45 5.33 -11.89 -16.63
C GLY A 45 5.41 -12.49 -15.22
N LYS A 46 4.27 -12.47 -14.52
CA LYS A 46 3.94 -13.38 -13.40
C LYS A 46 3.70 -14.80 -13.97
N ASN A 47 3.78 -15.84 -13.14
CA ASN A 47 3.71 -17.26 -13.59
C ASN A 47 2.44 -17.66 -14.38
N ASP A 48 1.36 -16.89 -14.26
CA ASP A 48 0.09 -17.07 -14.96
C ASP A 48 -0.15 -16.01 -16.04
N GLU A 49 0.87 -15.20 -16.35
CA GLU A 49 0.88 -14.09 -17.32
C GLU A 49 -0.22 -13.03 -17.11
N SER A 50 -0.91 -13.07 -15.96
CA SER A 50 -2.02 -12.18 -15.58
C SER A 50 -1.62 -10.71 -15.42
N LEU A 51 -0.34 -10.48 -15.10
CA LEU A 51 0.28 -9.20 -14.81
C LEU A 51 1.67 -9.22 -15.43
N GLN A 52 2.05 -8.12 -16.09
CA GLN A 52 3.33 -8.01 -16.76
C GLN A 52 4.02 -6.67 -16.50
N ALA A 53 5.35 -6.71 -16.50
CA ALA A 53 6.23 -5.55 -16.65
C ALA A 53 6.60 -5.40 -18.13
N LEU A 54 6.15 -4.33 -18.78
CA LEU A 54 6.44 -4.01 -20.18
C LEU A 54 7.70 -3.12 -20.26
N ARG A 55 8.86 -3.70 -19.94
CA ARG A 55 10.18 -3.04 -19.94
C ARG A 55 11.26 -3.93 -20.56
N PHE A 56 12.35 -3.32 -21.02
CA PHE A 56 13.61 -4.04 -21.20
C PHE A 56 14.32 -4.16 -19.85
N LEU A 57 14.96 -5.30 -19.59
CA LEU A 57 15.44 -5.68 -18.26
C LEU A 57 16.82 -6.35 -18.35
N PRO A 58 17.93 -5.65 -18.02
CA PRO A 58 17.94 -4.27 -17.55
C PRO A 58 17.55 -3.27 -18.65
N GLU A 59 17.03 -2.11 -18.27
CA GLU A 59 16.65 -1.05 -19.22
C GLU A 59 17.89 -0.46 -19.92
N ASN A 60 19.01 -0.34 -19.19
CA ASN A 60 20.27 0.21 -19.67
C ASN A 60 21.41 -0.79 -19.47
N ILE A 61 22.31 -0.90 -20.45
CA ILE A 61 23.44 -1.86 -20.39
C ILE A 61 24.70 -1.29 -21.07
N VAL A 62 25.86 -1.50 -20.44
CA VAL A 62 27.17 -1.08 -20.97
C VAL A 62 27.96 -2.32 -21.45
N ILE A 63 28.46 -2.30 -22.69
CA ILE A 63 29.17 -3.44 -23.32
C ILE A 63 30.41 -3.01 -24.11
N HIS A 64 31.30 -3.95 -24.46
CA HIS A 64 32.44 -3.67 -25.32
C HIS A 64 32.12 -3.61 -26.82
N VAL A 65 32.90 -2.85 -27.58
CA VAL A 65 32.97 -2.99 -29.05
C VAL A 65 33.29 -4.43 -29.45
N GLY A 66 32.45 -5.00 -30.29
CA GLY A 66 32.53 -6.38 -30.78
C GLY A 66 31.90 -7.40 -29.84
N ASP A 67 31.35 -7.00 -28.69
CA ASP A 67 30.43 -7.87 -27.93
C ASP A 67 29.05 -7.88 -28.57
N SER A 68 28.26 -8.88 -28.18
CA SER A 68 26.88 -9.08 -28.63
C SER A 68 25.89 -8.99 -27.48
N ILE A 69 24.72 -8.40 -27.69
CA ILE A 69 23.58 -8.54 -26.77
C ILE A 69 22.58 -9.49 -27.42
N THR A 70 22.12 -10.47 -26.65
CA THR A 70 20.90 -11.24 -26.93
C THR A 70 19.74 -10.62 -26.15
N TRP A 71 18.74 -10.11 -26.85
CA TRP A 71 17.42 -9.86 -26.27
C TRP A 71 16.64 -11.17 -26.26
N GLU A 72 16.11 -11.57 -25.11
CA GLU A 72 15.29 -12.79 -24.95
C GLU A 72 13.88 -12.41 -24.47
N LEU A 73 12.86 -13.14 -24.91
CA LEU A 73 11.50 -12.92 -24.43
C LEU A 73 11.36 -13.36 -22.95
N GLY A 74 11.07 -12.42 -22.06
CA GLY A 74 10.94 -12.63 -20.62
C GLY A 74 9.49 -12.75 -20.12
N SER A 75 8.51 -12.52 -21.01
CA SER A 75 7.07 -12.65 -20.80
C SER A 75 6.44 -13.47 -21.94
N ALA A 76 5.12 -13.70 -21.91
CA ALA A 76 4.42 -14.25 -23.06
C ALA A 76 4.16 -13.23 -24.19
N GLU A 77 4.23 -11.93 -23.90
CA GLU A 77 3.79 -10.87 -24.80
C GLU A 77 4.84 -10.55 -25.88
N GLU A 78 4.39 -10.15 -27.07
CA GLU A 78 5.28 -9.91 -28.20
C GLU A 78 6.02 -8.57 -28.07
N HIS A 79 7.30 -8.54 -28.43
CA HIS A 79 8.14 -7.34 -28.30
C HIS A 79 9.01 -7.12 -29.54
N THR A 80 9.28 -5.86 -29.90
CA THR A 80 10.23 -5.53 -30.98
C THR A 80 11.49 -4.88 -30.41
N ILE A 81 12.64 -5.08 -31.07
CA ILE A 81 13.86 -4.32 -30.79
C ILE A 81 14.12 -3.36 -31.96
N TYR A 82 13.74 -2.09 -31.83
CA TYR A 82 13.89 -1.10 -32.89
C TYR A 82 14.84 0.04 -32.50
N PHE A 83 16.01 0.12 -33.15
CA PHE A 83 16.95 1.23 -33.01
C PHE A 83 16.62 2.32 -34.03
N THR A 84 16.46 3.57 -33.57
CA THR A 84 16.10 4.70 -34.44
C THR A 84 17.28 5.38 -35.12
N ALA A 85 18.50 5.17 -34.62
CA ALA A 85 19.71 5.92 -35.01
C ALA A 85 19.54 7.47 -34.98
N GLY A 86 18.65 7.98 -34.13
CA GLY A 86 18.35 9.41 -34.00
C GLY A 86 17.29 9.93 -34.98
N GLU A 87 16.67 9.07 -35.79
CA GLU A 87 15.50 9.41 -36.61
C GLU A 87 14.18 9.28 -35.81
N LEU A 88 13.08 9.79 -36.35
CA LEU A 88 11.76 9.53 -35.77
C LEU A 88 11.33 8.08 -36.09
N PRO A 89 10.76 7.33 -35.13
CA PRO A 89 10.32 5.97 -35.39
C PRO A 89 9.15 5.96 -36.40
N PRO A 90 9.06 4.92 -37.25
CA PRO A 90 7.95 4.75 -38.20
C PRO A 90 6.62 4.53 -37.46
N ALA A 91 5.51 4.83 -38.14
CA ALA A 91 4.18 4.50 -37.61
C ALA A 91 3.97 2.98 -37.59
N LEU A 92 3.36 2.46 -36.53
CA LEU A 92 3.08 1.02 -36.39
C LEU A 92 2.17 0.49 -37.51
N VAL A 93 1.18 1.29 -37.90
CA VAL A 93 0.21 1.01 -38.97
C VAL A 93 0.19 2.18 -39.95
N GLU A 94 0.23 1.87 -41.25
CA GLU A 94 0.17 2.83 -42.35
C GLU A 94 -0.98 2.52 -43.31
N VAL A 95 -1.59 3.57 -43.88
CA VAL A 95 -2.63 3.41 -44.91
C VAL A 95 -1.96 3.25 -46.28
N GLY A 96 -2.09 2.08 -46.87
CA GLY A 96 -1.48 1.76 -48.16
C GLY A 96 -2.19 2.42 -49.36
N PRO A 97 -1.61 2.37 -50.57
CA PRO A 97 -2.14 3.04 -51.76
C PRO A 97 -3.53 2.57 -52.22
N ASP A 98 -3.97 1.40 -51.78
CA ASP A 98 -5.31 0.84 -52.04
C ASP A 98 -6.33 1.18 -50.94
N GLY A 99 -5.93 1.93 -49.91
CA GLY A 99 -6.78 2.35 -48.79
C GLY A 99 -6.97 1.29 -47.70
N ARG A 100 -6.21 0.18 -47.74
CA ARG A 100 -6.13 -0.78 -46.62
C ARG A 100 -5.09 -0.33 -45.61
N ASP A 101 -5.22 -0.80 -44.38
CA ASP A 101 -4.22 -0.57 -43.32
C ASP A 101 -3.19 -1.71 -43.33
N TYR A 102 -1.92 -1.38 -43.18
CA TYR A 102 -0.80 -2.32 -43.20
C TYR A 102 0.07 -2.10 -41.97
N PHE A 103 0.54 -3.17 -41.33
CA PHE A 103 1.63 -3.07 -40.38
C PHE A 103 2.92 -2.68 -41.10
N ASN A 104 3.66 -1.73 -40.54
CA ASN A 104 4.85 -1.21 -41.23
C ASN A 104 5.95 -2.30 -41.29
N PRO A 105 6.37 -2.73 -42.51
CA PRO A 105 7.34 -3.81 -42.65
C PRO A 105 8.72 -3.47 -42.06
N ALA A 106 9.08 -2.18 -41.93
CA ALA A 106 10.33 -1.77 -41.31
C ALA A 106 10.38 -2.07 -39.80
N ILE A 107 9.23 -2.28 -39.15
CA ILE A 107 9.14 -2.70 -37.75
C ILE A 107 9.15 -4.22 -37.65
N PHE A 108 8.29 -4.90 -38.43
CA PHE A 108 8.01 -6.33 -38.25
C PHE A 108 9.09 -7.25 -38.82
N PHE A 109 9.80 -6.86 -39.88
CA PHE A 109 10.86 -7.68 -40.47
C PHE A 109 12.24 -7.27 -39.96
N PRO A 110 13.14 -8.23 -39.70
CA PRO A 110 14.51 -7.93 -39.31
C PRO A 110 15.27 -7.23 -40.44
N SER A 111 16.12 -6.28 -40.08
CA SER A 111 17.06 -5.63 -41.01
C SER A 111 18.20 -6.59 -41.37
N GLU A 112 18.78 -6.45 -42.57
CA GLU A 112 19.87 -7.33 -43.01
C GLU A 112 21.14 -7.14 -42.15
N GLY A 113 21.66 -8.25 -41.62
CA GLY A 113 22.92 -8.31 -40.89
C GLY A 113 22.75 -8.59 -39.39
N THR A 114 23.88 -8.87 -38.72
CA THR A 114 23.94 -9.19 -37.28
C THR A 114 24.76 -8.17 -36.49
N THR A 115 25.00 -7.00 -37.08
CA THR A 115 25.86 -5.95 -36.52
C THR A 115 25.15 -4.61 -36.52
N ASN A 116 25.22 -3.87 -35.42
CA ASN A 116 24.75 -2.49 -35.34
C ASN A 116 25.94 -1.54 -35.10
N ASP A 117 26.03 -0.48 -35.90
CA ASP A 117 27.00 0.60 -35.73
C ASP A 117 26.34 1.97 -35.47
N GLY A 118 25.00 2.04 -35.42
CA GLY A 118 24.24 3.24 -35.08
C GLY A 118 24.30 4.33 -36.15
N THR A 119 24.56 3.97 -37.41
CA THR A 119 24.56 4.91 -38.54
C THR A 119 23.26 4.93 -39.34
N ALA A 120 22.38 3.96 -39.14
CA ALA A 120 21.06 3.85 -39.76
C ALA A 120 20.07 3.14 -38.82
N PRO A 121 18.75 3.35 -38.95
CA PRO A 121 17.75 2.61 -38.19
C PRO A 121 17.89 1.09 -38.39
N PHE A 122 17.64 0.31 -37.34
CA PHE A 122 17.73 -1.14 -37.36
C PHE A 122 16.55 -1.76 -36.62
N SER A 123 15.83 -2.68 -37.29
CA SER A 123 14.83 -3.53 -36.64
C SER A 123 15.34 -4.95 -36.44
N GLY A 124 15.10 -5.49 -35.26
CA GLY A 124 15.25 -6.92 -34.96
C GLY A 124 14.06 -7.79 -35.38
N GLY A 125 12.97 -7.19 -35.89
CA GLY A 125 11.69 -7.87 -36.07
C GLY A 125 10.94 -8.09 -34.75
N VAL A 126 9.95 -8.99 -34.78
CA VAL A 126 9.12 -9.36 -33.62
C VAL A 126 9.71 -10.55 -32.87
N LEU A 127 9.83 -10.41 -31.56
CA LEU A 127 10.12 -11.48 -30.61
C LEU A 127 8.80 -12.07 -30.09
N SER A 128 8.63 -13.40 -30.19
CA SER A 128 7.37 -14.08 -29.83
C SER A 128 7.59 -15.48 -29.24
N GLY A 129 6.64 -15.97 -28.42
CA GLY A 129 6.81 -17.17 -27.59
C GLY A 129 6.48 -18.54 -28.19
N SER A 130 5.85 -18.63 -29.37
CA SER A 130 5.53 -19.93 -30.00
C SER A 130 5.40 -19.89 -31.53
N GLU A 131 6.09 -20.80 -32.24
CA GLU A 131 6.08 -20.89 -33.70
C GLU A 131 4.73 -21.36 -34.29
N ALA A 132 4.20 -20.59 -35.25
CA ALA A 132 3.37 -21.12 -36.34
C ALA A 132 3.37 -20.20 -37.59
N GLY A 133 4.51 -20.08 -38.29
CA GLY A 133 4.52 -19.70 -39.71
C GLY A 133 4.99 -18.29 -40.12
N SER A 134 5.52 -17.47 -39.21
CA SER A 134 6.31 -16.28 -39.55
C SER A 134 7.76 -16.42 -39.07
N GLU A 135 8.66 -15.58 -39.56
CA GLU A 135 10.10 -15.63 -39.25
C GLU A 135 10.44 -15.00 -37.87
N SER A 136 9.55 -15.12 -36.89
CA SER A 136 9.75 -14.60 -35.54
C SER A 136 10.64 -15.53 -34.69
N SER A 137 11.51 -14.93 -33.89
CA SER A 137 12.46 -15.63 -33.02
C SER A 137 12.15 -15.30 -31.55
N SER A 138 12.33 -16.23 -30.62
CA SER A 138 12.22 -15.91 -29.19
C SER A 138 13.40 -15.09 -28.65
N SER A 139 14.42 -14.86 -29.48
CA SER A 139 15.54 -13.97 -29.17
C SER A 139 16.19 -13.31 -30.41
N LEU A 140 16.82 -12.15 -30.20
CA LEU A 140 17.60 -11.42 -31.21
C LEU A 140 19.02 -11.23 -30.68
N THR A 141 20.06 -11.51 -31.47
CA THR A 141 21.44 -11.22 -31.09
C THR A 141 22.09 -10.23 -32.06
N LEU A 142 22.61 -9.10 -31.55
CA LEU A 142 23.32 -8.08 -32.32
C LEU A 142 24.70 -7.78 -31.74
N THR A 143 25.71 -7.73 -32.62
CA THR A 143 27.09 -7.34 -32.29
C THR A 143 27.30 -5.85 -32.54
N PHE A 144 27.82 -5.12 -31.55
CA PHE A 144 28.00 -3.67 -31.67
C PHE A 144 29.41 -3.31 -32.13
N THR A 145 29.56 -2.69 -33.30
CA THR A 145 30.87 -2.54 -33.96
C THR A 145 31.51 -1.15 -33.81
N ARG A 146 30.79 -0.16 -33.25
CA ARG A 146 31.26 1.21 -33.05
C ARG A 146 30.90 1.71 -31.64
N PRO A 147 31.80 2.42 -30.94
CA PRO A 147 31.45 3.08 -29.67
C PRO A 147 30.32 4.10 -29.85
N GLY A 148 29.46 4.22 -28.84
CA GLY A 148 28.33 5.16 -28.86
C GLY A 148 27.19 4.72 -27.94
N ILE A 149 26.18 5.58 -27.83
CA ILE A 149 24.93 5.30 -27.11
C ILE A 149 23.87 4.96 -28.16
N TYR A 150 23.16 3.85 -27.96
CA TYR A 150 22.18 3.28 -28.88
C TYR A 150 20.85 3.13 -28.16
N GLU A 151 19.94 4.07 -28.38
CA GLU A 151 18.56 3.98 -27.91
C GLU A 151 17.75 3.02 -28.79
N TYR A 152 16.90 2.20 -28.15
CA TYR A 152 15.97 1.31 -28.83
C TYR A 152 14.60 1.26 -28.14
N LEU A 153 13.58 0.92 -28.93
CA LEU A 153 12.17 1.00 -28.55
C LEU A 153 11.47 -0.35 -28.79
N CYS A 154 10.47 -0.66 -27.96
CA CYS A 154 9.40 -1.56 -28.36
C CYS A 154 8.31 -0.76 -29.07
N MET A 155 7.93 -1.18 -30.27
CA MET A 155 6.95 -0.48 -31.11
C MET A 155 5.50 -0.86 -30.79
N PHE A 156 5.28 -1.87 -29.94
CA PHE A 156 3.95 -2.30 -29.50
C PHE A 156 3.51 -1.62 -28.20
N HIS A 157 4.42 -1.35 -27.25
CA HIS A 157 4.10 -0.81 -25.93
C HIS A 157 4.66 0.62 -25.75
N PRO A 158 3.84 1.67 -25.90
CA PRO A 158 4.32 3.05 -25.82
C PRO A 158 4.95 3.36 -24.45
N GLY A 159 6.20 3.80 -24.47
CA GLY A 159 7.01 4.08 -23.28
C GLY A 159 8.08 3.02 -22.99
N MET A 160 7.98 1.81 -23.56
CA MET A 160 9.00 0.77 -23.42
C MET A 160 10.21 1.08 -24.32
N LYS A 161 11.29 1.55 -23.69
CA LYS A 161 12.56 1.91 -24.31
C LYS A 161 13.74 1.35 -23.51
N GLY A 162 14.92 1.31 -24.10
CA GLY A 162 16.16 0.92 -23.44
C GLY A 162 17.40 1.49 -24.14
N THR A 163 18.56 1.34 -23.52
CA THR A 163 19.82 1.93 -23.99
C THR A 163 20.97 0.93 -23.96
N VAL A 164 21.73 0.86 -25.06
CA VAL A 164 23.03 0.17 -25.09
C VAL A 164 24.15 1.20 -25.20
N SER A 165 25.04 1.23 -24.21
CA SER A 165 26.24 2.05 -24.20
C SER A 165 27.46 1.21 -24.60
N VAL A 166 28.02 1.46 -25.78
CA VAL A 166 29.11 0.66 -26.34
C VAL A 166 30.44 1.39 -26.11
N VAL A 167 31.36 0.75 -25.39
CA VAL A 167 32.67 1.31 -25.04
C VAL A 167 33.84 0.51 -25.68
N PRO A 168 35.00 1.14 -25.99
CA PRO A 168 36.17 0.43 -26.51
C PRO A 168 36.65 -0.74 -25.62
N ARG A 169 37.23 -1.80 -26.21
CA ARG A 169 37.66 -3.03 -25.50
C ARG A 169 38.74 -2.85 -24.43
N ASP A 170 39.45 -1.74 -24.46
CA ASP A 170 40.46 -1.34 -23.47
C ASP A 170 39.86 -0.57 -22.29
N GLN A 171 38.56 -0.27 -22.31
CA GLN A 171 37.82 0.28 -21.17
C GLN A 171 37.32 -0.82 -20.24
N PRO A 172 37.37 -0.67 -18.90
CA PRO A 172 36.67 -1.58 -17.99
C PRO A 172 35.15 -1.45 -18.19
N LEU A 173 34.43 -2.56 -18.01
CA LEU A 173 32.98 -2.53 -17.88
C LEU A 173 32.59 -2.33 -16.41
N PRO A 174 31.51 -1.60 -16.14
CA PRO A 174 31.10 -1.22 -14.78
C PRO A 174 30.47 -2.39 -14.01
N MET A 175 29.80 -3.31 -14.72
CA MET A 175 29.14 -4.50 -14.16
C MET A 175 29.44 -5.74 -15.01
N THR A 176 29.37 -6.92 -14.41
CA THR A 176 29.47 -8.20 -15.13
C THR A 176 28.11 -8.59 -15.76
N PRO A 177 28.07 -9.51 -16.73
CA PRO A 177 26.80 -9.98 -17.31
C PRO A 177 25.82 -10.49 -16.25
N GLU A 178 26.31 -11.17 -15.20
CA GLU A 178 25.48 -11.68 -14.11
C GLU A 178 24.91 -10.59 -13.21
N ALA A 179 25.60 -9.45 -13.09
CA ALA A 179 25.14 -8.29 -12.32
C ALA A 179 24.05 -7.52 -13.07
N TYR A 180 24.21 -7.27 -14.38
CA TYR A 180 23.13 -6.73 -15.21
C TYR A 180 21.91 -7.65 -15.25
N ALA A 181 22.10 -8.97 -15.32
CA ALA A 181 21.00 -9.93 -15.21
C ALA A 181 20.32 -9.92 -13.81
N GLN A 182 21.02 -9.53 -12.74
CA GLN A 182 20.42 -9.30 -11.42
C GLN A 182 19.64 -7.98 -11.36
N MET A 183 20.19 -6.91 -11.94
CA MET A 183 19.53 -5.61 -12.07
C MET A 183 18.18 -5.73 -12.79
N GLY A 184 18.16 -6.36 -13.98
CA GLY A 184 16.90 -6.59 -14.73
C GLY A 184 15.85 -7.40 -13.94
N ARG A 185 16.27 -8.33 -13.06
CA ARG A 185 15.33 -9.04 -12.16
C ARG A 185 14.77 -8.13 -11.05
N ALA A 186 15.52 -7.14 -10.60
CA ALA A 186 15.03 -6.16 -9.62
C ALA A 186 14.10 -5.11 -10.27
N GLU A 187 14.43 -4.63 -11.47
CA GLU A 187 13.67 -3.62 -12.22
C GLU A 187 12.25 -4.06 -12.62
N ALA A 188 12.03 -5.37 -12.79
CA ALA A 188 10.70 -5.93 -13.05
C ALA A 188 9.73 -5.79 -11.87
N LYS A 189 10.24 -5.76 -10.63
CA LYS A 189 9.40 -5.87 -9.43
C LYS A 189 8.45 -4.67 -9.22
N PRO A 190 8.88 -3.40 -9.32
CA PRO A 190 7.98 -2.25 -9.14
C PRO A 190 6.79 -2.26 -10.12
N ALA A 191 7.02 -2.68 -11.36
CA ALA A 191 5.99 -2.79 -12.39
C ALA A 191 4.94 -3.85 -12.05
N LEU A 192 5.39 -5.05 -11.67
CA LEU A 192 4.50 -6.14 -11.24
C LEU A 192 3.72 -5.80 -9.96
N ASP A 193 4.36 -5.14 -8.99
CA ASP A 193 3.70 -4.70 -7.76
C ASP A 193 2.61 -3.62 -8.05
N ALA A 194 2.88 -2.70 -8.98
CA ALA A 194 1.93 -1.68 -9.42
C ALA A 194 0.73 -2.29 -10.16
N ALA A 195 0.98 -3.19 -11.11
CA ALA A 195 -0.06 -3.94 -11.81
C ALA A 195 -0.93 -4.75 -10.82
N GLU A 196 -0.34 -5.43 -9.84
CA GLU A 196 -1.09 -6.20 -8.84
C GLU A 196 -1.92 -5.30 -7.91
N LYS A 197 -1.42 -4.11 -7.57
CA LYS A 197 -2.18 -3.09 -6.83
C LYS A 197 -3.39 -2.61 -7.63
N LEU A 198 -3.22 -2.32 -8.92
CA LEU A 198 -4.32 -1.92 -9.81
C LEU A 198 -5.36 -3.03 -9.95
N HIS A 199 -4.94 -4.27 -10.23
CA HIS A 199 -5.83 -5.42 -10.35
C HIS A 199 -6.70 -5.64 -9.09
N ARG A 200 -6.11 -5.52 -7.89
CA ARG A 200 -6.85 -5.61 -6.61
C ARG A 200 -7.93 -4.54 -6.42
N GLN A 201 -7.89 -3.43 -7.15
CA GLN A 201 -8.91 -2.37 -7.07
C GLN A 201 -10.12 -2.65 -7.96
N LEU A 202 -10.02 -3.56 -8.95
CA LEU A 202 -11.07 -3.87 -9.93
C LEU A 202 -12.13 -4.88 -9.42
N THR A 203 -12.39 -4.93 -8.12
CA THR A 203 -13.23 -5.98 -7.51
C THR A 203 -14.74 -5.81 -7.71
N LYS A 204 -15.20 -4.61 -8.11
CA LYS A 204 -16.62 -4.31 -8.36
C LYS A 204 -16.78 -3.38 -9.57
N PRO A 205 -17.84 -3.55 -10.39
CA PRO A 205 -18.13 -2.64 -11.49
C PRO A 205 -18.68 -1.32 -10.95
N LYS A 206 -18.52 -0.23 -11.70
CA LYS A 206 -19.23 1.04 -11.41
C LYS A 206 -20.61 0.96 -12.05
N VAL A 207 -21.67 1.11 -11.26
CA VAL A 207 -23.06 0.93 -11.73
C VAL A 207 -23.79 2.27 -11.74
N SER A 208 -24.52 2.55 -12.81
CA SER A 208 -25.42 3.71 -12.93
C SER A 208 -26.77 3.30 -13.51
N SER A 209 -27.83 4.07 -13.23
CA SER A 209 -29.17 3.80 -13.75
C SER A 209 -29.42 4.57 -15.05
N ARG A 210 -29.88 3.88 -16.09
CA ARG A 210 -30.26 4.48 -17.37
C ARG A 210 -31.70 5.05 -17.33
N PRO A 211 -32.05 6.01 -18.19
CA PRO A 211 -33.39 6.59 -18.25
C PRO A 211 -34.54 5.62 -18.59
N ASP A 212 -34.22 4.45 -19.16
CA ASP A 212 -35.16 3.38 -19.48
C ASP A 212 -35.34 2.34 -18.35
N GLY A 213 -34.69 2.55 -17.20
CA GLY A 213 -34.77 1.68 -16.02
C GLY A 213 -33.79 0.49 -16.03
N ALA A 214 -33.00 0.33 -17.09
CA ALA A 214 -31.89 -0.61 -17.12
C ALA A 214 -30.66 -0.06 -16.37
N SER A 215 -29.71 -0.94 -16.04
CA SER A 215 -28.42 -0.56 -15.45
C SER A 215 -27.33 -0.42 -16.53
N GLU A 216 -26.35 0.44 -16.28
CA GLU A 216 -25.10 0.49 -17.00
C GLU A 216 -23.93 0.17 -16.05
N TYR A 217 -23.11 -0.81 -16.45
CA TYR A 217 -21.96 -1.31 -15.70
C TYR A 217 -20.67 -0.87 -16.41
N THR A 218 -19.84 -0.07 -15.77
CA THR A 218 -18.52 0.31 -16.30
C THR A 218 -17.42 -0.58 -15.75
N LEU A 219 -16.62 -1.15 -16.65
CA LEU A 219 -15.41 -1.95 -16.37
C LEU A 219 -14.17 -1.19 -16.84
N ASP A 220 -13.20 -1.00 -15.94
CA ASP A 220 -11.96 -0.29 -16.23
C ASP A 220 -10.84 -1.29 -16.61
N MET A 221 -10.21 -1.10 -17.76
CA MET A 221 -8.95 -1.77 -18.13
C MET A 221 -7.80 -0.81 -17.81
N VAL A 222 -6.76 -1.27 -17.12
CA VAL A 222 -5.80 -0.41 -16.41
C VAL A 222 -4.36 -0.90 -16.51
N GLY A 223 -3.44 0.06 -16.56
CA GLY A 223 -2.00 -0.14 -16.39
C GLY A 223 -1.36 1.11 -15.76
N ASP A 224 -0.12 0.98 -15.30
CA ASP A 224 0.65 2.03 -14.65
C ASP A 224 1.76 2.55 -15.57
N THR A 225 1.60 3.77 -16.08
CA THR A 225 2.58 4.44 -16.98
C THR A 225 3.91 4.73 -16.32
N LYS A 226 3.96 4.88 -15.00
CA LYS A 226 5.18 5.25 -14.29
C LYS A 226 6.15 4.09 -14.17
N THR A 227 5.63 2.88 -14.00
CA THR A 227 6.42 1.66 -13.82
C THR A 227 6.34 0.70 -15.00
N MET A 228 5.49 0.98 -16.00
CA MET A 228 5.18 0.10 -17.13
C MET A 228 4.60 -1.26 -16.68
N GLY A 229 3.69 -1.24 -15.70
CA GLY A 229 2.98 -2.44 -15.23
C GLY A 229 1.57 -2.53 -15.81
N SER A 230 1.27 -3.57 -16.60
CA SER A 230 -0.07 -3.77 -17.20
C SER A 230 -0.83 -4.95 -16.58
N VAL A 231 -2.17 -4.87 -16.62
CA VAL A 231 -3.11 -5.89 -16.12
C VAL A 231 -3.75 -6.63 -17.31
N MET A 232 -3.18 -7.79 -17.66
CA MET A 232 -3.58 -8.60 -18.82
C MET A 232 -4.86 -9.45 -18.55
N GLN A 233 -5.82 -8.90 -17.80
CA GLN A 233 -7.07 -9.58 -17.42
C GLN A 233 -8.25 -8.62 -17.34
N PHE A 234 -9.43 -9.08 -17.76
CA PHE A 234 -10.69 -8.38 -17.48
C PHE A 234 -11.16 -8.63 -16.05
N SER A 235 -11.61 -7.58 -15.36
CA SER A 235 -12.13 -7.69 -14.00
C SER A 235 -13.26 -6.67 -13.73
N PRO A 236 -14.29 -7.03 -12.93
CA PRO A 236 -14.59 -8.37 -12.43
C PRO A 236 -15.06 -9.33 -13.54
N THR A 237 -14.74 -10.62 -13.38
CA THR A 237 -15.25 -11.72 -14.21
C THR A 237 -15.54 -12.95 -13.32
N PRO A 238 -16.72 -13.61 -13.43
CA PRO A 238 -17.86 -13.23 -14.25
C PRO A 238 -18.58 -11.98 -13.73
N LEU A 239 -19.09 -11.15 -14.64
CA LEU A 239 -20.01 -10.05 -14.33
C LEU A 239 -21.46 -10.52 -14.49
N HIS A 240 -22.29 -10.33 -13.46
CA HIS A 240 -23.73 -10.62 -13.51
C HIS A 240 -24.52 -9.34 -13.85
N ILE A 241 -25.36 -9.40 -14.90
CA ILE A 241 -26.26 -8.31 -15.33
C ILE A 241 -27.63 -8.87 -15.74
N LYS A 242 -28.64 -8.03 -15.94
CA LYS A 242 -29.98 -8.41 -16.41
C LYS A 242 -30.16 -8.16 -17.91
N VAL A 243 -31.08 -8.87 -18.56
CA VAL A 243 -31.50 -8.55 -19.93
C VAL A 243 -32.02 -7.11 -20.01
N GLY A 244 -31.43 -6.30 -20.89
CA GLY A 244 -31.68 -4.87 -21.03
C GLY A 244 -30.52 -4.00 -20.51
N ASP A 245 -29.67 -4.54 -19.64
CA ASP A 245 -28.52 -3.81 -19.10
C ASP A 245 -27.40 -3.65 -20.14
N THR A 246 -26.54 -2.67 -19.87
CA THR A 246 -25.39 -2.31 -20.71
C THR A 246 -24.09 -2.49 -19.97
N VAL A 247 -23.08 -3.04 -20.65
CA VAL A 247 -21.70 -3.06 -20.14
C VAL A 247 -20.87 -2.12 -21.00
N THR A 248 -20.12 -1.26 -20.33
CA THR A 248 -19.23 -0.27 -20.92
C THR A 248 -17.81 -0.53 -20.45
N TRP A 249 -16.93 -0.93 -21.35
CA TRP A 249 -15.51 -1.10 -21.09
C TRP A 249 -14.79 0.22 -21.36
N ARG A 250 -13.84 0.59 -20.50
CA ARG A 250 -13.12 1.87 -20.57
C ARG A 250 -11.61 1.65 -20.50
N MET A 251 -10.89 2.10 -21.53
CA MET A 251 -9.43 1.99 -21.59
C MET A 251 -8.77 3.10 -20.76
N LEU A 252 -8.23 2.73 -19.61
CA LEU A 252 -7.36 3.59 -18.80
C LEU A 252 -5.88 3.16 -18.88
N ASP A 253 -5.58 1.97 -19.41
CA ASP A 253 -4.22 1.58 -19.76
C ASP A 253 -3.70 2.45 -20.94
N TYR A 254 -2.44 2.85 -20.80
CA TYR A 254 -1.64 3.68 -21.72
C TYR A 254 -0.37 2.94 -22.18
N THR A 255 -0.08 1.77 -21.59
CA THR A 255 1.10 0.96 -21.87
C THR A 255 0.81 -0.08 -22.95
N GLU A 256 -0.48 -0.40 -23.18
CA GLU A 256 -0.90 -1.53 -24.00
C GLU A 256 -2.22 -1.30 -24.78
N PHE A 257 -2.38 -2.03 -25.89
CA PHE A 257 -3.61 -2.11 -26.70
C PHE A 257 -4.52 -3.25 -26.21
N HIS A 258 -5.83 -3.02 -26.13
CA HIS A 258 -6.80 -4.09 -25.86
C HIS A 258 -8.00 -4.07 -26.81
N THR A 259 -8.62 -5.22 -26.99
CA THR A 259 -9.91 -5.38 -27.68
C THR A 259 -10.93 -6.01 -26.73
N VAL A 260 -12.21 -5.74 -26.94
CA VAL A 260 -13.32 -6.45 -26.31
C VAL A 260 -14.08 -7.16 -27.41
N THR A 261 -13.82 -8.47 -27.58
CA THR A 261 -14.34 -9.25 -28.70
C THR A 261 -15.24 -10.39 -28.25
N PHE A 262 -16.47 -10.41 -28.75
CA PHE A 262 -17.39 -11.55 -28.67
C PHE A 262 -17.31 -12.34 -29.99
N LEU A 263 -17.06 -13.64 -29.87
CA LEU A 263 -16.89 -14.55 -31.01
C LEU A 263 -18.12 -15.45 -31.16
N ASP A 264 -18.49 -15.80 -32.40
CA ASP A 264 -19.51 -16.83 -32.67
C ASP A 264 -19.01 -18.25 -32.29
N ASN A 265 -17.69 -18.47 -32.37
CA ASN A 265 -17.00 -19.66 -31.86
C ASN A 265 -15.77 -19.21 -31.03
N PRO A 266 -15.70 -19.50 -29.71
CA PRO A 266 -14.57 -19.11 -28.86
C PRO A 266 -13.20 -19.66 -29.30
N ASP A 267 -13.19 -20.74 -30.10
CA ASP A 267 -11.97 -21.36 -30.63
C ASP A 267 -11.50 -20.73 -31.97
N GLU A 268 -12.30 -19.87 -32.60
CA GLU A 268 -12.00 -19.20 -33.89
C GLU A 268 -11.67 -17.71 -33.66
N ILE A 269 -10.52 -17.46 -33.03
CA ILE A 269 -9.97 -16.10 -32.87
C ILE A 269 -9.44 -15.61 -34.24
N PRO A 270 -9.88 -14.45 -34.76
CA PRO A 270 -9.37 -13.92 -36.03
C PRO A 270 -7.89 -13.53 -35.93
N GLU A 271 -7.09 -13.90 -36.91
CA GLU A 271 -5.71 -13.43 -37.06
C GLU A 271 -5.66 -11.89 -37.13
N VAL A 272 -4.74 -11.27 -36.41
CA VAL A 272 -4.58 -9.80 -36.38
C VAL A 272 -4.02 -9.27 -37.71
N VAL A 273 -3.23 -10.09 -38.41
CA VAL A 273 -2.56 -9.79 -39.66
C VAL A 273 -2.90 -10.84 -40.72
N ASN A 274 -3.24 -10.41 -41.94
CA ASN A 274 -3.31 -11.27 -43.12
C ASN A 274 -2.03 -11.08 -43.93
N VAL A 275 -1.27 -12.15 -44.15
CA VAL A 275 0.01 -12.11 -44.87
C VAL A 275 -0.24 -12.32 -46.38
N GLU A 276 -0.03 -11.29 -47.20
CA GLU A 276 -0.15 -11.37 -48.66
C GLU A 276 1.24 -11.44 -49.33
N PRO A 277 1.58 -12.52 -50.07
CA PRO A 277 2.87 -12.63 -50.75
C PRO A 277 3.09 -11.56 -51.83
N GLN A 278 4.30 -11.01 -51.91
CA GLN A 278 4.73 -10.11 -52.99
C GLN A 278 5.68 -10.83 -53.97
N GLU A 279 5.65 -10.43 -55.25
CA GLU A 279 6.57 -10.96 -56.27
C GLU A 279 8.00 -10.39 -56.11
N ASN A 280 8.13 -9.20 -55.53
CA ASN A 280 9.42 -8.55 -55.21
C ASN A 280 9.30 -7.77 -53.89
N GLY A 281 10.00 -8.21 -52.84
CA GLY A 281 9.97 -7.58 -51.50
C GLY A 281 9.40 -8.50 -50.41
N PRO A 282 9.42 -8.08 -49.12
CA PRO A 282 8.79 -8.82 -48.03
C PRO A 282 7.27 -8.90 -48.23
N PRO A 283 6.57 -9.90 -47.66
CA PRO A 283 5.13 -10.00 -47.81
C PRO A 283 4.41 -8.81 -47.15
N LEU A 284 3.24 -8.44 -47.69
CA LEU A 284 2.41 -7.39 -47.11
C LEU A 284 1.73 -7.92 -45.85
N LEU A 285 1.88 -7.18 -44.75
CA LEU A 285 1.23 -7.45 -43.47
C LEU A 285 -0.07 -6.64 -43.40
N VAL A 286 -1.13 -7.13 -44.04
CA VAL A 286 -2.42 -6.43 -44.10
C VAL A 286 -3.13 -6.54 -42.75
N VAL A 287 -3.41 -5.42 -42.10
CA VAL A 287 -4.13 -5.42 -40.83
C VAL A 287 -5.53 -5.99 -41.04
N ASN A 288 -5.92 -7.00 -40.25
CA ASN A 288 -7.26 -7.58 -40.36
C ASN A 288 -8.31 -6.60 -39.81
N PRO A 289 -9.22 -6.03 -40.63
CA PRO A 289 -10.19 -5.06 -40.14
C PRO A 289 -11.18 -5.68 -39.15
N MET A 290 -11.38 -7.00 -39.16
CA MET A 290 -12.21 -7.68 -38.16
C MET A 290 -11.58 -7.62 -36.77
N ALA A 291 -10.26 -7.83 -36.67
CA ALA A 291 -9.53 -7.80 -35.40
C ALA A 291 -9.23 -6.37 -34.92
N TRP A 292 -8.97 -5.44 -35.84
CA TRP A 292 -8.41 -4.13 -35.51
C TRP A 292 -9.44 -2.98 -35.46
N LYS A 293 -10.58 -3.09 -36.17
CA LYS A 293 -11.61 -2.04 -36.20
C LYS A 293 -12.85 -2.43 -35.40
N ALA A 294 -13.63 -1.42 -35.00
CA ALA A 294 -14.90 -1.65 -34.34
C ALA A 294 -15.88 -2.36 -35.30
N VAL A 295 -16.41 -3.50 -34.86
CA VAL A 295 -17.37 -4.34 -35.60
C VAL A 295 -18.54 -4.69 -34.68
N GLY A 296 -19.75 -4.75 -35.26
CA GLY A 296 -20.99 -4.94 -34.51
C GLY A 296 -21.63 -3.62 -34.08
N GLY A 297 -22.92 -3.67 -33.76
CA GLY A 297 -23.67 -2.52 -33.22
C GLY A 297 -23.60 -2.48 -31.69
N SER A 298 -24.16 -1.44 -31.08
CA SER A 298 -24.23 -1.27 -29.61
C SER A 298 -25.19 -2.23 -28.87
N VAL A 299 -25.70 -3.26 -29.55
CA VAL A 299 -26.71 -4.18 -29.00
C VAL A 299 -26.31 -5.62 -29.30
N HIS A 300 -25.98 -6.37 -28.25
CA HIS A 300 -25.62 -7.78 -28.32
C HIS A 300 -26.86 -8.66 -28.19
N SER A 301 -27.10 -9.54 -29.19
CA SER A 301 -28.38 -10.25 -29.34
C SER A 301 -28.34 -11.74 -29.06
N GLY A 302 -27.28 -12.27 -28.43
CA GLY A 302 -27.13 -13.71 -28.15
C GLY A 302 -26.21 -14.45 -29.10
N SER A 303 -25.77 -13.81 -30.18
CA SER A 303 -24.92 -14.37 -31.24
C SER A 303 -24.42 -13.24 -32.15
N GLY A 304 -23.38 -13.51 -32.94
CA GLY A 304 -22.74 -12.59 -33.86
C GLY A 304 -21.34 -12.17 -33.37
N TYR A 305 -20.48 -11.82 -34.32
CA TYR A 305 -19.18 -11.21 -34.05
C TYR A 305 -19.32 -9.73 -33.64
N TYR A 306 -18.74 -9.37 -32.50
CA TYR A 306 -18.64 -7.98 -32.03
C TYR A 306 -17.21 -7.72 -31.56
N ASN A 307 -16.63 -6.58 -31.92
CA ASN A 307 -15.29 -6.16 -31.52
C ASN A 307 -15.28 -4.65 -31.28
N SER A 308 -14.61 -4.18 -30.22
CA SER A 308 -14.36 -2.76 -29.97
C SER A 308 -13.44 -2.09 -31.01
N GLY A 309 -12.67 -2.89 -31.76
CA GLY A 309 -11.43 -2.47 -32.40
C GLY A 309 -10.29 -2.40 -31.38
N ALA A 310 -9.06 -2.25 -31.88
CA ALA A 310 -7.88 -2.08 -31.04
C ALA A 310 -7.97 -0.73 -30.31
N MET A 311 -8.32 -0.78 -29.02
CA MET A 311 -8.42 0.39 -28.17
C MET A 311 -7.08 0.62 -27.47
N PHE A 312 -6.63 1.87 -27.50
CA PHE A 312 -5.45 2.37 -26.81
C PHE A 312 -5.73 3.81 -26.39
N ARG A 313 -5.12 4.27 -25.29
CA ARG A 313 -5.31 5.62 -24.79
C ARG A 313 -4.06 6.49 -25.04
N PRO A 314 -4.08 7.40 -26.02
CA PRO A 314 -3.02 8.40 -26.16
C PRO A 314 -3.02 9.38 -24.97
N GLU A 315 -1.84 9.90 -24.62
CA GLU A 315 -1.73 10.95 -23.62
C GLU A 315 -2.41 12.24 -24.11
N GLY A 316 -3.28 12.82 -23.28
CA GLY A 316 -4.02 14.04 -23.59
C GLY A 316 -5.33 13.85 -24.40
N GLU A 317 -5.67 12.64 -24.84
CA GLU A 317 -6.91 12.37 -25.57
C GLU A 317 -8.08 11.91 -24.68
N LEU A 318 -9.30 11.92 -25.27
CA LEU A 318 -10.50 11.39 -24.62
C LEU A 318 -10.37 9.88 -24.41
N THR A 319 -10.74 9.42 -23.22
CA THR A 319 -10.68 8.00 -22.83
C THR A 319 -11.55 7.13 -23.75
N PRO A 320 -10.98 6.13 -24.46
CA PRO A 320 -11.76 5.22 -25.30
C PRO A 320 -12.73 4.40 -24.46
N THR A 321 -13.95 4.21 -24.99
CA THR A 321 -14.99 3.38 -24.39
C THR A 321 -15.71 2.55 -25.45
N TYR A 322 -16.06 1.32 -25.09
CA TYR A 322 -16.90 0.43 -25.90
C TYR A 322 -18.10 -0.02 -25.07
N SER A 323 -19.30 -0.04 -25.65
CA SER A 323 -20.55 -0.29 -24.92
C SER A 323 -21.47 -1.25 -25.66
N LEU A 324 -21.99 -2.27 -24.96
CA LEU A 324 -22.96 -3.22 -25.48
C LEU A 324 -24.15 -3.41 -24.54
N THR A 325 -25.36 -3.24 -25.06
CA THR A 325 -26.62 -3.59 -24.38
C THR A 325 -27.00 -5.04 -24.67
N PHE A 326 -27.22 -5.86 -23.64
CA PHE A 326 -27.47 -7.31 -23.79
C PHE A 326 -28.96 -7.64 -23.79
N THR A 327 -29.46 -8.23 -24.88
CA THR A 327 -30.91 -8.40 -25.12
C THR A 327 -31.43 -9.84 -25.01
N LYS A 328 -30.57 -10.82 -24.75
CA LYS A 328 -30.96 -12.21 -24.47
C LYS A 328 -30.23 -12.75 -23.24
N PRO A 329 -30.84 -13.66 -22.48
CA PRO A 329 -30.14 -14.34 -21.40
C PRO A 329 -29.10 -15.32 -21.92
N GLY A 330 -28.05 -15.53 -21.15
CA GLY A 330 -26.99 -16.48 -21.45
C GLY A 330 -25.68 -16.12 -20.79
N THR A 331 -24.71 -17.03 -20.88
CA THR A 331 -23.31 -16.73 -20.61
C THR A 331 -22.66 -16.24 -21.89
N TYR A 332 -22.00 -15.09 -21.82
CA TYR A 332 -21.32 -14.45 -22.94
C TYR A 332 -19.85 -14.36 -22.60
N GLU A 333 -19.04 -15.17 -23.28
CA GLU A 333 -17.59 -15.09 -23.18
C GLU A 333 -17.06 -14.10 -24.21
N TYR A 334 -16.08 -13.31 -23.79
CA TYR A 334 -15.36 -12.37 -24.63
C TYR A 334 -13.87 -12.42 -24.34
N VAL A 335 -13.07 -11.96 -25.29
CA VAL A 335 -11.62 -12.07 -25.26
C VAL A 335 -10.98 -10.80 -25.79
N CYS A 336 -9.78 -10.48 -25.31
CA CYS A 336 -8.88 -9.59 -26.03
C CYS A 336 -8.19 -10.44 -27.10
N ILE A 337 -8.47 -10.20 -28.39
CA ILE A 337 -7.83 -10.93 -29.51
C ILE A 337 -6.32 -10.92 -29.39
N LEU A 338 -5.75 -9.75 -29.04
CA LEU A 338 -4.32 -9.52 -28.93
C LEU A 338 -3.69 -10.44 -27.86
N HIS A 339 -4.34 -10.63 -26.71
CA HIS A 339 -3.80 -11.40 -25.56
C HIS A 339 -4.59 -12.69 -25.29
N ALA A 340 -5.25 -13.23 -26.32
CA ALA A 340 -6.15 -14.37 -26.19
C ALA A 340 -5.41 -15.64 -25.75
N TYR A 341 -4.15 -15.78 -26.20
CA TYR A 341 -3.25 -16.90 -25.88
C TYR A 341 -2.77 -16.89 -24.42
N MET A 342 -2.75 -15.71 -23.78
CA MET A 342 -2.45 -15.54 -22.34
C MET A 342 -3.66 -15.80 -21.44
N GLY A 343 -4.85 -15.97 -22.04
CA GLY A 343 -6.09 -16.17 -21.29
C GLY A 343 -6.77 -14.88 -20.84
N MET A 344 -6.51 -13.73 -21.49
CA MET A 344 -7.25 -12.47 -21.26
C MET A 344 -8.71 -12.60 -21.73
N LYS A 345 -9.52 -13.29 -20.94
CA LYS A 345 -10.91 -13.66 -21.20
C LYS A 345 -11.83 -13.13 -20.11
N GLY A 346 -13.01 -12.68 -20.50
CA GLY A 346 -14.05 -12.18 -19.62
C GLY A 346 -15.36 -12.91 -19.84
N THR A 347 -16.20 -12.94 -18.82
CA THR A 347 -17.51 -13.60 -18.86
C THR A 347 -18.58 -12.65 -18.36
N ILE A 348 -19.65 -12.46 -19.14
CA ILE A 348 -20.88 -11.80 -18.68
C ILE A 348 -21.96 -12.86 -18.56
N ILE A 349 -22.55 -12.98 -17.39
CA ILE A 349 -23.74 -13.79 -17.16
C ILE A 349 -24.93 -12.84 -17.24
N VAL A 350 -25.63 -12.87 -18.37
CA VAL A 350 -26.87 -12.10 -18.57
C VAL A 350 -28.03 -12.94 -18.09
N GLU A 351 -28.56 -12.54 -16.94
CA GLU A 351 -29.70 -13.18 -16.34
C GLU A 351 -30.97 -12.73 -17.07
N SER A 352 -31.80 -13.70 -17.40
CA SER A 352 -33.09 -13.42 -18.02
C SER A 352 -33.91 -12.52 -17.12
N VAL A 353 -34.53 -11.48 -17.70
CA VAL A 353 -35.80 -10.93 -17.20
C VAL A 353 -36.90 -11.96 -17.43
N LYS A 354 -36.74 -13.12 -16.79
CA LYS A 354 -37.87 -13.90 -16.30
C LYS A 354 -38.47 -13.03 -15.21
N SER A 355 -39.78 -12.89 -15.19
CA SER A 355 -40.50 -12.72 -13.93
C SER A 355 -39.97 -13.81 -12.99
N ALA A 356 -39.18 -13.44 -11.98
CA ALA A 356 -38.21 -14.34 -11.39
C ALA A 356 -38.87 -15.67 -10.98
N GLN A 357 -38.59 -16.74 -11.74
CA GLN A 357 -39.02 -18.07 -11.34
C GLN A 357 -38.07 -18.50 -10.23
N ALA A 358 -38.40 -18.00 -9.04
CA ALA A 358 -37.53 -17.95 -7.90
C ALA A 358 -36.94 -19.32 -7.57
N SER A 359 -35.73 -19.28 -7.01
CA SER A 359 -35.03 -20.47 -6.53
C SER A 359 -35.97 -21.34 -5.71
N LYS A 360 -35.89 -22.66 -5.89
CA LYS A 360 -36.58 -23.63 -5.04
C LYS A 360 -35.70 -24.15 -3.90
N SER A 361 -34.43 -23.71 -3.84
CA SER A 361 -33.50 -24.07 -2.79
C SER A 361 -33.90 -23.39 -1.48
N PRO A 362 -33.87 -24.07 -0.32
CA PRO A 362 -34.20 -23.45 0.96
C PRO A 362 -33.44 -22.16 1.24
N ILE A 363 -34.10 -21.17 1.86
CA ILE A 363 -33.45 -20.03 2.51
C ILE A 363 -33.58 -20.27 4.01
N LEU A 364 -32.54 -20.83 4.61
CA LEU A 364 -32.61 -21.24 6.01
C LEU A 364 -32.32 -20.06 6.94
N ALA A 365 -33.21 -19.85 7.91
CA ALA A 365 -33.04 -18.92 9.02
C ALA A 365 -32.91 -19.69 10.34
N LEU A 366 -32.12 -19.14 11.26
CA LEU A 366 -32.28 -19.41 12.68
C LEU A 366 -33.34 -18.46 13.22
N VAL A 367 -34.26 -19.00 14.01
CA VAL A 367 -35.42 -18.30 14.55
C VAL A 367 -35.54 -18.68 16.02
N ASP A 368 -35.36 -17.72 16.90
CA ASP A 368 -35.68 -17.87 18.32
C ASP A 368 -37.19 -18.00 18.48
N TYR A 369 -37.63 -18.83 19.42
CA TYR A 369 -39.04 -18.99 19.72
C TYR A 369 -39.31 -19.16 21.22
N THR A 370 -40.45 -18.64 21.66
CA THR A 370 -40.98 -18.85 23.01
C THR A 370 -42.21 -19.77 22.99
N SER A 371 -42.43 -20.49 24.07
CA SER A 371 -43.59 -21.38 24.24
C SER A 371 -44.80 -20.65 24.83
N HIS A 372 -45.95 -20.74 24.16
CA HIS A 372 -47.17 -20.07 24.61
C HIS A 372 -47.82 -20.86 25.76
N THR A 373 -47.81 -20.28 26.95
CA THR A 373 -48.23 -20.84 28.26
C THR A 373 -47.27 -21.88 28.85
N GLY A 374 -46.95 -21.71 30.14
CA GLY A 374 -46.05 -22.58 30.90
C GLY A 374 -46.63 -23.97 31.23
N LYS A 375 -46.99 -24.76 30.21
CA LYS A 375 -47.25 -26.19 30.37
C LYS A 375 -45.93 -26.90 30.62
N ALA A 376 -45.89 -27.71 31.68
CA ALA A 376 -44.73 -28.52 32.01
C ALA A 376 -44.39 -29.50 30.87
N GLY A 377 -43.39 -29.15 30.05
CA GLY A 377 -42.94 -29.92 28.89
C GLY A 377 -42.73 -29.09 27.62
N GLU A 378 -43.29 -27.89 27.54
CA GLU A 378 -43.08 -26.93 26.44
C GLU A 378 -41.98 -25.94 26.88
N ALA A 379 -40.94 -25.77 26.06
CA ALA A 379 -39.74 -25.03 26.43
C ALA A 379 -39.23 -24.18 25.25
N ASP A 380 -38.74 -22.99 25.58
CA ASP A 380 -38.24 -22.00 24.63
C ASP A 380 -36.94 -22.47 23.98
N GLY A 381 -36.60 -21.93 22.82
CA GLY A 381 -35.35 -22.26 22.16
C GLY A 381 -35.25 -21.76 20.74
N ILE A 382 -34.54 -22.51 19.90
CA ILE A 382 -34.13 -22.07 18.57
C ILE A 382 -34.57 -23.08 17.52
N ALA A 383 -35.11 -22.59 16.40
CA ALA A 383 -35.51 -23.38 15.25
C ALA A 383 -34.67 -23.01 14.01
N VAL A 384 -34.36 -24.00 13.19
CA VAL A 384 -33.93 -23.77 11.79
C VAL A 384 -35.16 -23.87 10.91
N ILE A 385 -35.51 -22.81 10.18
CA ILE A 385 -36.73 -22.73 9.36
C ILE A 385 -36.39 -22.31 7.93
N ASP A 386 -36.97 -22.97 6.93
CA ASP A 386 -36.89 -22.51 5.54
C ASP A 386 -37.89 -21.38 5.27
N LEU A 387 -37.40 -20.19 4.95
CA LEU A 387 -38.19 -19.00 4.66
C LEU A 387 -38.43 -18.77 3.16
N ASN A 388 -37.91 -19.61 2.25
CA ASN A 388 -38.11 -19.40 0.81
C ASN A 388 -39.55 -19.73 0.38
N PRO A 389 -40.37 -18.76 -0.09
CA PRO A 389 -41.77 -18.99 -0.45
C PRO A 389 -41.99 -19.90 -1.66
N HIS A 390 -40.92 -20.25 -2.39
CA HIS A 390 -40.95 -21.14 -3.56
C HIS A 390 -40.31 -22.51 -3.31
N SER A 391 -39.73 -22.72 -2.13
CA SER A 391 -39.25 -24.03 -1.68
C SER A 391 -40.42 -24.97 -1.37
N SER A 392 -40.25 -26.27 -1.65
CA SER A 392 -41.20 -27.31 -1.21
C SER A 392 -41.17 -27.54 0.31
N LEU A 393 -40.23 -26.91 1.02
CA LEU A 393 -40.09 -26.94 2.47
C LEU A 393 -40.44 -25.59 3.13
N PHE A 394 -41.06 -24.65 2.40
CA PHE A 394 -41.42 -23.33 2.93
C PHE A 394 -42.14 -23.39 4.29
N GLY A 395 -41.65 -22.59 5.24
CA GLY A 395 -42.11 -22.50 6.62
C GLY A 395 -41.81 -23.73 7.47
N LYS A 396 -41.19 -24.78 6.94
CA LYS A 396 -40.94 -26.02 7.67
C LYS A 396 -39.81 -25.82 8.68
N ILE A 397 -40.06 -26.22 9.93
CA ILE A 397 -39.04 -26.38 10.95
C ILE A 397 -38.18 -27.59 10.58
N MET A 398 -36.93 -27.35 10.22
CA MET A 398 -35.93 -28.33 9.80
C MET A 398 -35.23 -28.96 11.01
N GLN A 399 -35.00 -28.15 12.05
CA GLN A 399 -34.49 -28.56 13.34
C GLN A 399 -35.07 -27.65 14.42
N GLN A 400 -35.25 -28.17 15.63
CA GLN A 400 -35.66 -27.42 16.81
C GLN A 400 -34.78 -27.87 17.99
N VAL A 401 -34.26 -26.92 18.77
CA VAL A 401 -33.46 -27.17 19.97
C VAL A 401 -34.01 -26.34 21.12
N SER A 402 -34.57 -27.02 22.11
CA SER A 402 -35.02 -26.44 23.38
C SER A 402 -33.82 -26.00 24.21
N ILE A 403 -33.81 -24.74 24.66
CA ILE A 403 -32.86 -24.22 25.64
C ILE A 403 -33.40 -24.46 27.06
N GLY A 404 -34.68 -24.13 27.30
CA GLY A 404 -35.32 -24.32 28.60
C GLY A 404 -36.66 -23.57 28.74
N PRO A 405 -37.47 -23.91 29.75
CA PRO A 405 -38.74 -23.23 29.99
C PRO A 405 -38.52 -21.85 30.63
N GLY A 406 -39.09 -20.80 30.03
CA GLY A 406 -39.00 -19.43 30.55
C GLY A 406 -37.61 -18.81 30.37
N VAL A 407 -36.86 -19.24 29.35
CA VAL A 407 -35.57 -18.63 28.94
C VAL A 407 -35.82 -17.42 28.05
N SER A 408 -36.90 -17.40 27.26
CA SER A 408 -37.25 -16.28 26.38
C SER A 408 -36.06 -15.72 25.58
N PRO A 409 -35.44 -16.52 24.69
CA PRO A 409 -34.38 -16.04 23.81
C PRO A 409 -34.88 -14.86 22.94
N HIS A 410 -34.05 -13.83 22.76
CA HIS A 410 -34.47 -12.57 22.13
C HIS A 410 -33.65 -12.17 20.91
N HIS A 411 -32.39 -11.74 21.03
CA HIS A 411 -31.61 -11.25 19.88
C HIS A 411 -30.53 -12.26 19.47
N ILE A 412 -30.42 -12.55 18.16
CA ILE A 412 -29.43 -13.48 17.61
C ILE A 412 -28.29 -12.71 16.94
N TYR A 413 -27.04 -12.94 17.36
CA TYR A 413 -25.85 -12.26 16.84
C TYR A 413 -24.77 -13.21 16.34
N TYR A 414 -24.24 -12.92 15.15
CA TYR A 414 -22.96 -13.45 14.69
C TYR A 414 -21.82 -12.59 15.23
N ASN A 415 -20.69 -13.20 15.59
CA ASN A 415 -19.44 -12.46 15.67
C ASN A 415 -18.95 -12.07 14.24
N HIS A 416 -18.01 -11.14 14.12
CA HIS A 416 -17.61 -10.56 12.82
C HIS A 416 -17.22 -11.61 11.76
N ASP A 417 -16.39 -12.59 12.11
CA ASP A 417 -15.96 -13.65 11.18
C ASP A 417 -17.02 -14.75 10.93
N GLY A 418 -18.11 -14.76 11.70
CA GLY A 418 -19.19 -15.74 11.62
C GLY A 418 -18.84 -17.13 12.17
N SER A 419 -17.72 -17.28 12.88
CA SER A 419 -17.32 -18.55 13.50
C SER A 419 -18.09 -18.87 14.78
N LYS A 420 -18.66 -17.86 15.45
CA LYS A 420 -19.52 -17.99 16.63
C LYS A 420 -20.87 -17.30 16.40
N LEU A 421 -21.89 -17.87 17.02
CA LEU A 421 -23.25 -17.32 17.04
C LEU A 421 -23.77 -17.34 18.48
N TYR A 422 -24.57 -16.35 18.84
CA TYR A 422 -25.10 -16.13 20.18
C TYR A 422 -26.58 -15.79 20.12
N THR A 423 -27.34 -16.14 21.17
CA THR A 423 -28.66 -15.57 21.47
C THR A 423 -28.65 -14.95 22.86
N THR A 424 -29.15 -13.73 22.97
CA THR A 424 -29.50 -13.09 24.25
C THR A 424 -30.82 -13.63 24.77
N ALA A 425 -31.17 -13.35 26.02
CA ALA A 425 -32.32 -13.94 26.70
C ALA A 425 -32.91 -12.99 27.74
N LEU A 426 -34.23 -12.86 27.73
CA LEU A 426 -34.99 -12.08 28.71
C LEU A 426 -35.32 -12.91 29.97
N GLY A 427 -35.23 -14.23 29.86
CA GLY A 427 -35.53 -15.18 30.92
C GLY A 427 -34.29 -15.59 31.71
N GLY A 428 -33.83 -14.69 32.58
CA GLY A 428 -32.78 -14.95 33.56
C GLY A 428 -31.37 -14.57 33.10
N ALA A 429 -30.43 -14.64 34.05
CA ALA A 429 -29.07 -14.08 33.93
C ALA A 429 -28.11 -14.94 33.09
N ARG A 430 -28.41 -15.17 31.80
CA ARG A 430 -27.56 -15.93 30.87
C ARG A 430 -27.61 -15.45 29.43
N LEU A 431 -26.44 -15.48 28.79
CA LEU A 431 -26.26 -15.46 27.35
C LEU A 431 -26.13 -16.92 26.86
N TYR A 432 -26.38 -17.21 25.58
CA TYR A 432 -26.24 -18.56 25.05
C TYR A 432 -25.46 -18.59 23.74
N ARG A 433 -24.38 -19.38 23.67
CA ARG A 433 -23.61 -19.62 22.43
C ARG A 433 -24.23 -20.78 21.65
N ILE A 434 -24.46 -20.58 20.36
CA ILE A 434 -25.08 -21.54 19.45
C ILE A 434 -23.96 -22.16 18.61
N GLU A 435 -23.68 -23.45 18.78
CA GLU A 435 -22.69 -24.15 17.97
C GLU A 435 -23.35 -24.83 16.78
N MET A 436 -22.82 -24.58 15.58
CA MET A 436 -23.35 -25.06 14.31
C MET A 436 -22.40 -26.07 13.66
N MET A 437 -22.96 -27.07 12.96
CA MET A 437 -22.23 -27.97 12.06
C MET A 437 -22.91 -27.95 10.70
N GLY A 438 -22.42 -27.09 9.81
CA GLY A 438 -23.17 -26.70 8.61
C GLY A 438 -24.50 -26.05 9.02
N GLU A 439 -25.59 -26.43 8.37
CA GLU A 439 -26.93 -25.87 8.58
C GLU A 439 -27.65 -26.41 9.84
N ARG A 440 -26.95 -27.08 10.75
CA ARG A 440 -27.54 -27.79 11.89
C ARG A 440 -26.96 -27.32 13.22
N ILE A 441 -27.84 -27.02 14.17
CA ILE A 441 -27.47 -26.75 15.56
C ILE A 441 -26.91 -28.04 16.17
N GLN A 442 -25.69 -28.00 16.71
CA GLN A 442 -25.10 -29.09 17.49
C GLN A 442 -25.51 -29.00 18.95
N GLN A 443 -25.28 -27.84 19.56
CA GLN A 443 -25.59 -27.57 20.96
C GLN A 443 -25.79 -26.07 21.18
N VAL A 444 -26.48 -25.74 22.27
CA VAL A 444 -26.63 -24.38 22.77
C VAL A 444 -26.02 -24.35 24.18
N ILE A 445 -25.01 -23.52 24.39
CA ILE A 445 -24.16 -23.52 25.58
C ILE A 445 -24.46 -22.26 26.40
N PRO A 446 -24.91 -22.40 27.66
CA PRO A 446 -25.12 -21.26 28.54
C PRO A 446 -23.78 -20.60 28.92
N ILE A 447 -23.73 -19.28 28.78
CA ILE A 447 -22.67 -18.38 29.25
C ILE A 447 -23.19 -17.68 30.51
N ASP A 448 -22.34 -17.59 31.53
CA ASP A 448 -22.62 -16.85 32.77
C ASP A 448 -22.42 -15.33 32.52
N THR A 449 -23.48 -14.55 32.73
CA THR A 449 -23.46 -13.08 32.55
C THR A 449 -23.34 -12.33 33.87
N GLY A 450 -23.02 -13.02 34.96
CA GLY A 450 -22.78 -12.43 36.28
C GLY A 450 -24.01 -11.66 36.80
N PRO A 451 -23.91 -10.34 37.07
CA PRO A 451 -25.01 -9.54 37.60
C PRO A 451 -26.03 -9.08 36.54
N CYS A 452 -25.86 -9.41 35.27
CA CYS A 452 -26.79 -9.04 34.19
C CYS A 452 -28.16 -9.72 34.40
N GLN A 453 -29.25 -8.95 34.56
CA GLN A 453 -30.59 -9.51 34.79
C GLN A 453 -31.28 -9.94 33.50
N VAL A 454 -31.27 -9.06 32.50
CA VAL A 454 -31.77 -9.27 31.15
C VAL A 454 -30.72 -8.75 30.19
N GLY A 455 -30.28 -9.59 29.24
CA GLY A 455 -29.35 -9.18 28.20
C GLY A 455 -30.12 -8.83 26.92
N GLU A 456 -29.88 -7.65 26.34
CA GLU A 456 -30.55 -7.20 25.10
C GLU A 456 -29.58 -7.27 23.90
N ASP A 457 -28.70 -6.29 23.77
CA ASP A 457 -27.82 -6.10 22.60
C ASP A 457 -26.40 -6.60 22.81
N LEU A 458 -25.81 -7.09 21.72
CA LEU A 458 -24.39 -7.44 21.64
C LEU A 458 -23.64 -6.58 20.62
N TYR A 459 -22.46 -6.10 21.03
CA TYR A 459 -21.48 -5.54 20.11
C TYR A 459 -20.14 -6.26 20.25
N PHE A 460 -19.67 -6.86 19.16
CA PHE A 460 -18.32 -7.41 19.06
C PHE A 460 -17.37 -6.32 18.56
N THR A 461 -16.23 -6.13 19.22
CA THR A 461 -15.20 -5.20 18.77
C THR A 461 -14.65 -5.60 17.40
N LYS A 462 -14.20 -4.63 16.59
CA LYS A 462 -13.45 -4.91 15.33
C LYS A 462 -12.22 -5.76 15.60
N ASP A 463 -11.66 -5.65 16.80
CA ASP A 463 -10.53 -6.46 17.26
C ASP A 463 -10.87 -7.93 17.61
N GLY A 464 -12.15 -8.25 17.71
CA GLY A 464 -12.66 -9.58 18.04
C GLY A 464 -12.13 -10.17 19.35
N SER A 465 -11.50 -9.36 20.22
CA SER A 465 -11.03 -9.78 21.54
C SER A 465 -12.12 -9.65 22.60
N LYS A 466 -13.08 -8.74 22.39
CA LYS A 466 -14.16 -8.45 23.35
C LYS A 466 -15.54 -8.44 22.71
N TYR A 467 -16.55 -8.61 23.55
CA TYR A 467 -17.90 -8.16 23.24
C TYR A 467 -18.55 -7.50 24.44
N TYR A 468 -19.47 -6.59 24.16
CA TYR A 468 -20.28 -5.87 25.12
C TYR A 468 -21.70 -6.42 25.09
N LEU A 469 -22.36 -6.46 26.25
CA LEU A 469 -23.76 -6.86 26.41
C LEU A 469 -24.50 -5.79 27.25
N THR A 470 -25.55 -5.19 26.71
CA THR A 470 -26.43 -4.31 27.50
C THR A 470 -27.27 -5.12 28.49
N CYS A 471 -27.32 -4.69 29.74
CA CYS A 471 -27.92 -5.43 30.84
C CYS A 471 -29.10 -4.68 31.48
N MET A 472 -30.26 -4.74 30.83
CA MET A 472 -31.50 -4.09 31.28
C MET A 472 -31.85 -4.51 32.71
N GLY A 473 -32.27 -3.54 33.54
CA GLY A 473 -32.54 -3.72 34.96
C GLY A 473 -31.31 -3.85 35.89
N SER A 474 -30.10 -4.07 35.35
CA SER A 474 -28.85 -4.07 36.13
C SER A 474 -28.03 -2.77 36.00
N HIS A 475 -28.55 -1.79 35.25
CA HIS A 475 -27.99 -0.44 35.11
C HIS A 475 -26.55 -0.38 34.54
N MET A 476 -26.19 -1.36 33.69
CA MET A 476 -24.80 -1.58 33.24
C MET A 476 -24.70 -2.15 31.82
N VAL A 477 -23.49 -2.09 31.26
CA VAL A 477 -23.08 -2.88 30.09
C VAL A 477 -21.99 -3.85 30.54
N ALA A 478 -22.20 -5.16 30.38
CA ALA A 478 -21.19 -6.17 30.69
C ALA A 478 -20.14 -6.25 29.56
N ILE A 479 -18.90 -6.57 29.92
CA ILE A 479 -17.77 -6.74 28.99
C ILE A 479 -17.27 -8.19 29.11
N PHE A 480 -17.13 -8.87 27.97
CA PHE A 480 -16.68 -10.25 27.88
C PHE A 480 -15.41 -10.37 27.04
N ASP A 481 -14.58 -11.35 27.34
CA ASP A 481 -13.57 -11.88 26.43
C ASP A 481 -14.29 -12.73 25.36
N ALA A 482 -14.09 -12.36 24.10
CA ALA A 482 -14.76 -12.99 22.96
C ALA A 482 -14.17 -14.35 22.55
N TYR A 483 -12.98 -14.71 23.06
CA TYR A 483 -12.38 -16.01 22.83
C TYR A 483 -12.91 -17.04 23.84
N THR A 484 -12.84 -16.74 25.13
CA THR A 484 -13.24 -17.64 26.24
C THR A 484 -14.74 -17.60 26.55
N ASP A 485 -15.45 -16.56 26.12
CA ASP A 485 -16.84 -16.26 26.51
C ASP A 485 -17.01 -16.03 28.03
N THR A 486 -16.01 -15.42 28.68
CA THR A 486 -16.05 -15.08 30.11
C THR A 486 -16.20 -13.57 30.31
N MET A 487 -17.07 -13.16 31.23
CA MET A 487 -17.19 -11.76 31.65
C MET A 487 -15.86 -11.30 32.31
N ILE A 488 -15.29 -10.21 31.79
CA ILE A 488 -14.02 -9.62 32.25
C ILE A 488 -14.19 -8.24 32.89
N GLY A 489 -15.35 -7.60 32.73
CA GLY A 489 -15.62 -6.28 33.30
C GLY A 489 -17.06 -5.82 33.12
N GLN A 490 -17.35 -4.61 33.58
CA GLN A 490 -18.64 -3.94 33.39
C GLN A 490 -18.48 -2.43 33.37
N ILE A 491 -19.29 -1.77 32.55
CA ILE A 491 -19.52 -0.32 32.57
C ILE A 491 -20.71 -0.06 33.49
N GLN A 492 -20.47 0.67 34.58
CA GLN A 492 -21.47 1.06 35.55
C GLN A 492 -21.27 2.54 35.90
N ALA A 493 -22.36 3.30 36.03
CA ALA A 493 -22.27 4.70 36.42
C ALA A 493 -21.81 4.87 37.89
N PRO A 494 -20.95 5.85 38.18
CA PRO A 494 -20.29 5.96 39.49
C PRO A 494 -21.15 6.60 40.61
N ALA A 495 -22.28 7.23 40.29
CA ALA A 495 -23.17 7.84 41.28
C ALA A 495 -24.62 7.98 40.75
N PRO A 496 -25.64 8.00 41.63
CA PRO A 496 -27.06 8.15 41.22
C PRO A 496 -27.40 9.46 40.51
N ASP A 497 -26.60 10.51 40.71
CA ASP A 497 -26.81 11.87 40.18
C ASP A 497 -25.86 12.21 39.01
N SER A 498 -25.22 11.20 38.41
CA SER A 498 -24.32 11.30 37.25
C SER A 498 -25.04 10.91 35.95
N PRO A 499 -24.58 11.31 34.75
CA PRO A 499 -24.90 10.61 33.51
C PRO A 499 -24.77 9.10 33.72
N TYR A 500 -25.87 8.36 33.51
CA TYR A 500 -25.95 6.94 33.83
C TYR A 500 -26.75 6.17 32.79
N ILE A 501 -26.82 4.85 32.98
CA ILE A 501 -27.48 3.93 32.08
C ILE A 501 -28.56 3.23 32.91
N LYS A 502 -29.80 3.74 32.91
CA LYS A 502 -30.88 3.21 33.74
C LYS A 502 -31.34 1.85 33.23
N HIS A 503 -31.85 1.83 32.00
CA HIS A 503 -32.44 0.64 31.39
C HIS A 503 -31.75 0.39 30.04
N PRO A 504 -30.48 -0.05 30.06
CA PRO A 504 -29.71 -0.28 28.84
C PRO A 504 -30.40 -1.29 27.93
N HIS A 505 -30.62 -0.92 26.67
CA HIS A 505 -31.24 -1.76 25.64
C HIS A 505 -30.38 -1.75 24.37
N GLY A 506 -30.75 -0.96 23.36
CA GLY A 506 -30.02 -0.81 22.10
C GLY A 506 -28.64 -0.20 22.30
N MET A 507 -27.66 -0.68 21.52
CA MET A 507 -26.26 -0.26 21.63
C MET A 507 -25.58 -0.08 20.27
N ALA A 508 -25.11 1.13 20.00
CA ALA A 508 -24.30 1.44 18.83
C ALA A 508 -22.89 1.83 19.25
N VAL A 509 -21.88 1.26 18.60
CA VAL A 509 -20.47 1.57 18.86
C VAL A 509 -19.79 2.02 17.58
N ASN A 510 -19.00 3.09 17.69
CA ASN A 510 -18.06 3.54 16.68
C ASN A 510 -16.67 3.64 17.32
N GLU A 511 -15.86 2.61 17.08
CA GLU A 511 -14.49 2.50 17.60
C GLU A 511 -13.57 3.64 17.15
N GLU A 512 -13.72 4.16 15.92
CA GLU A 512 -12.88 5.25 15.39
C GLU A 512 -13.15 6.60 16.08
N LEU A 513 -14.36 6.79 16.60
CA LEU A 513 -14.70 7.96 17.42
C LEU A 513 -14.37 7.74 18.91
N ASP A 514 -14.03 6.52 19.31
CA ASP A 514 -13.96 6.05 20.69
C ASP A 514 -15.30 6.22 21.44
N ARG A 515 -16.43 5.90 20.78
CA ARG A 515 -17.77 6.16 21.33
C ARG A 515 -18.72 4.96 21.26
N MET A 516 -19.39 4.74 22.38
CA MET A 516 -20.58 3.89 22.50
C MET A 516 -21.78 4.79 22.84
N ILE A 517 -22.93 4.54 22.22
CA ILE A 517 -24.21 5.15 22.55
C ILE A 517 -25.14 4.03 23.02
N VAL A 518 -25.73 4.20 24.20
CA VAL A 518 -26.66 3.23 24.79
C VAL A 518 -28.01 3.90 25.05
N THR A 519 -29.10 3.28 24.63
CA THR A 519 -30.47 3.78 24.88
C THR A 519 -30.98 3.41 26.28
N GLU A 520 -31.88 4.23 26.82
CA GLU A 520 -32.62 3.93 28.04
C GLU A 520 -34.09 3.62 27.74
N THR A 521 -34.42 2.35 27.47
CA THR A 521 -35.79 1.98 27.07
C THR A 521 -36.77 1.94 28.24
N VAL A 522 -36.79 0.86 29.02
CA VAL A 522 -37.82 0.61 30.05
C VAL A 522 -37.33 -0.45 31.04
N SER A 523 -37.87 -0.48 32.26
CA SER A 523 -37.61 -1.58 33.21
C SER A 523 -37.96 -2.95 32.62
N PRO A 524 -37.33 -4.06 33.09
CA PRO A 524 -37.76 -5.43 32.74
C PRO A 524 -39.20 -5.79 33.15
N GLN A 525 -39.87 -4.92 33.91
CA GLN A 525 -41.29 -5.04 34.27
C GLN A 525 -42.22 -4.24 33.35
N LEU A 526 -41.66 -3.52 32.36
CA LEU A 526 -42.35 -2.65 31.40
C LEU A 526 -43.14 -1.49 32.05
N ASP A 527 -42.74 -1.05 33.24
CA ASP A 527 -43.49 -0.10 34.09
C ASP A 527 -42.79 1.24 34.37
N ASP A 528 -41.51 1.38 34.02
CA ASP A 528 -40.68 2.57 34.26
C ASP A 528 -39.86 2.93 33.01
N PRO A 529 -40.43 3.70 32.05
CA PRO A 529 -39.76 4.03 30.80
C PRO A 529 -38.75 5.18 30.94
N GLY A 530 -37.60 5.01 30.28
CA GLY A 530 -36.60 6.06 30.10
C GLY A 530 -36.98 7.04 28.99
N ALA A 531 -36.08 8.01 28.76
CA ALA A 531 -36.27 9.07 27.76
C ALA A 531 -34.95 9.63 27.24
N SER A 532 -33.88 8.84 27.29
CA SER A 532 -32.53 9.33 27.03
C SER A 532 -31.63 8.32 26.32
N VAL A 533 -30.51 8.82 25.83
CA VAL A 533 -29.33 8.02 25.44
C VAL A 533 -28.13 8.52 26.23
N THR A 534 -27.26 7.60 26.62
CA THR A 534 -26.01 7.91 27.30
C THR A 534 -24.83 7.61 26.38
N VAL A 535 -23.98 8.62 26.19
CA VAL A 535 -22.75 8.55 25.40
C VAL A 535 -21.62 8.15 26.34
N ILE A 536 -20.89 7.12 25.95
CA ILE A 536 -19.85 6.46 26.74
C ILE A 536 -18.56 6.49 25.92
N GLU A 537 -17.46 6.79 26.57
CA GLU A 537 -16.12 6.64 26.03
C GLU A 537 -15.76 5.15 26.03
N LEU A 538 -15.51 4.57 24.86
CA LEU A 538 -15.40 3.11 24.70
C LEU A 538 -14.14 2.56 25.37
N SER A 539 -13.02 3.26 25.21
CA SER A 539 -11.69 2.94 25.73
C SER A 539 -11.65 2.90 27.27
N THR A 540 -12.31 3.85 27.93
CA THR A 540 -12.32 3.98 29.40
C THR A 540 -13.57 3.40 30.06
N GLY A 541 -14.62 3.10 29.29
CA GLY A 541 -15.95 2.72 29.79
C GLY A 541 -16.67 3.86 30.52
N LYS A 542 -16.22 5.10 30.39
CA LYS A 542 -16.73 6.24 31.16
C LYS A 542 -17.97 6.85 30.47
N ALA A 543 -19.10 6.88 31.17
CA ALA A 543 -20.25 7.70 30.76
C ALA A 543 -19.84 9.19 30.74
N LEU A 544 -19.98 9.83 29.58
CA LEU A 544 -19.59 11.22 29.33
C LEU A 544 -20.76 12.18 29.47
N SER A 545 -21.89 11.84 28.86
CA SER A 545 -23.08 12.68 28.78
C SER A 545 -24.34 11.84 28.59
N THR A 546 -25.49 12.43 28.94
CA THR A 546 -26.81 11.84 28.74
C THR A 546 -27.68 12.88 28.04
N HIS A 547 -28.30 12.50 26.93
CA HIS A 547 -29.08 13.38 26.07
C HIS A 547 -30.55 12.96 26.06
N ALA A 548 -31.46 13.93 26.20
CA ALA A 548 -32.89 13.68 26.16
C ALA A 548 -33.34 13.36 24.72
N ILE A 549 -33.99 12.22 24.54
CA ILE A 549 -34.59 11.77 23.26
C ILE A 549 -36.10 11.87 23.42
N THR A 550 -36.60 13.10 23.51
CA THR A 550 -38.03 13.38 23.72
C THR A 550 -38.40 14.77 23.20
N LYS A 551 -39.57 14.87 22.55
CA LYS A 551 -40.07 16.11 21.93
C LYS A 551 -40.38 17.22 22.93
N ASP A 552 -40.77 16.88 24.16
CA ASP A 552 -41.18 17.85 25.19
C ASP A 552 -40.21 18.00 26.37
N GLY A 553 -39.19 17.14 26.45
CA GLY A 553 -38.18 17.16 27.51
C GLY A 553 -38.64 16.49 28.81
N THR A 554 -39.77 15.79 28.84
CA THR A 554 -40.40 15.26 30.07
C THR A 554 -40.90 13.82 30.00
N GLY A 555 -39.97 12.87 29.85
CA GLY A 555 -40.11 11.50 30.36
C GLY A 555 -40.92 10.50 29.53
N GLY A 556 -40.45 9.25 29.50
CA GLY A 556 -41.20 8.10 29.01
C GLY A 556 -41.31 7.93 27.49
N SER A 557 -40.38 8.46 26.69
CA SER A 557 -40.37 8.23 25.24
C SER A 557 -39.90 6.83 24.83
N ALA A 558 -39.21 6.12 25.74
CA ALA A 558 -38.60 4.80 25.55
C ALA A 558 -37.79 4.69 24.24
N PRO A 559 -36.59 5.32 24.16
CA PRO A 559 -35.63 5.06 23.09
C PRO A 559 -35.27 3.58 23.06
N VAL A 560 -35.42 2.90 21.91
CA VAL A 560 -35.19 1.44 21.79
C VAL A 560 -33.87 1.20 21.09
N GLU A 561 -33.85 1.32 19.78
CA GLU A 561 -32.68 1.00 18.96
C GLU A 561 -31.87 2.23 18.58
N VAL A 562 -30.57 2.04 18.51
CA VAL A 562 -29.60 3.03 18.06
C VAL A 562 -28.66 2.42 17.02
N PHE A 563 -28.42 3.14 15.92
CA PHE A 563 -27.68 2.61 14.79
C PHE A 563 -26.80 3.71 14.16
N PHE A 564 -25.49 3.44 14.02
CA PHE A 564 -24.58 4.32 13.26
C PHE A 564 -24.78 4.13 11.76
N LEU A 565 -24.95 5.24 11.03
CA LEU A 565 -25.00 5.20 9.58
C LEU A 565 -23.65 4.80 8.96
N PRO A 566 -23.63 3.99 7.88
CA PRO A 566 -22.40 3.66 7.17
C PRO A 566 -21.64 4.91 6.72
N ASP A 567 -20.31 4.86 6.90
CA ASP A 567 -19.32 5.86 6.49
C ASP A 567 -19.57 7.30 7.01
N GLN A 568 -20.42 7.48 8.03
CA GLN A 568 -20.84 8.79 8.53
C GLN A 568 -20.94 8.82 10.05
N PRO A 569 -20.46 9.89 10.74
CA PRO A 569 -20.50 10.01 12.20
C PRO A 569 -21.89 10.50 12.68
N VAL A 570 -22.94 9.81 12.26
CA VAL A 570 -24.34 10.09 12.59
C VAL A 570 -24.99 8.80 13.10
N ALA A 571 -25.62 8.86 14.26
CA ALA A 571 -26.40 7.74 14.83
C ALA A 571 -27.89 8.07 14.81
N TYR A 572 -28.72 7.18 14.26
CA TYR A 572 -30.17 7.25 14.42
C TYR A 572 -30.62 6.57 15.72
N VAL A 573 -31.71 7.06 16.31
CA VAL A 573 -32.36 6.49 17.50
C VAL A 573 -33.88 6.42 17.29
N THR A 574 -34.50 5.26 17.48
CA THR A 574 -35.97 5.11 17.53
C THR A 574 -36.48 5.38 18.94
N ALA A 575 -37.62 6.07 19.07
CA ALA A 575 -38.33 6.23 20.35
C ALA A 575 -39.74 5.65 20.25
N MET A 576 -39.97 4.55 20.98
CA MET A 576 -41.13 3.67 20.84
C MET A 576 -42.45 4.33 21.25
N PHE A 577 -42.47 5.06 22.35
CA PHE A 577 -43.70 5.65 22.88
C PHE A 577 -44.00 7.05 22.31
N GLU A 578 -43.02 7.72 21.70
CA GLU A 578 -43.23 8.97 20.95
C GLU A 578 -43.50 8.77 19.45
N GLY A 579 -43.24 7.58 18.91
CA GLY A 579 -43.32 7.30 17.48
C GLY A 579 -42.41 8.22 16.66
N SER A 580 -41.12 8.32 17.04
CA SER A 580 -40.19 9.28 16.42
C SER A 580 -38.82 8.72 16.10
N LEU A 581 -38.16 9.35 15.13
CA LEU A 581 -36.74 9.19 14.80
C LEU A 581 -35.94 10.42 15.25
N TRP A 582 -34.76 10.17 15.82
CA TRP A 582 -33.78 11.18 16.19
C TRP A 582 -32.42 10.88 15.54
N ALA A 583 -31.61 11.91 15.29
CA ALA A 583 -30.23 11.77 14.83
C ALA A 583 -29.28 12.45 15.81
N GLY A 584 -28.32 11.68 16.35
CA GLY A 584 -27.13 12.19 17.01
C GLY A 584 -26.07 12.53 15.98
N VAL A 585 -25.67 13.80 15.90
CA VAL A 585 -24.58 14.28 15.03
C VAL A 585 -23.33 14.48 15.87
N TRP A 586 -22.21 13.90 15.45
CA TRP A 586 -20.92 14.09 16.11
C TRP A 586 -20.42 15.54 16.03
N ASP A 587 -20.03 16.10 17.17
CA ASP A 587 -19.25 17.33 17.26
C ASP A 587 -17.82 17.02 17.72
N ALA A 588 -16.88 17.11 16.78
CA ALA A 588 -15.46 16.85 17.03
C ALA A 588 -14.81 17.82 18.05
N ASN A 589 -15.42 18.99 18.31
CA ASN A 589 -14.88 19.98 19.26
C ASN A 589 -15.20 19.58 20.71
N THR A 590 -16.39 19.05 20.96
CA THR A 590 -16.83 18.58 22.28
C THR A 590 -16.53 17.09 22.49
N ARG A 591 -16.26 16.36 21.40
CA ARG A 591 -16.14 14.89 21.35
C ARG A 591 -17.39 14.19 21.92
N ASP A 592 -18.55 14.74 21.58
CA ASP A 592 -19.89 14.31 22.00
C ASP A 592 -20.87 14.42 20.82
N PHE A 593 -22.07 13.89 20.98
CA PHE A 593 -23.15 13.97 20.01
C PHE A 593 -24.14 15.09 20.36
N GLN A 594 -24.73 15.70 19.33
CA GLN A 594 -25.89 16.59 19.45
C GLN A 594 -27.09 15.90 18.82
N PHE A 595 -28.10 15.57 19.64
CA PHE A 595 -29.29 14.87 19.18
C PHE A 595 -30.37 15.85 18.71
N THR A 596 -30.86 15.64 17.50
CA THR A 596 -31.98 16.40 16.92
C THR A 596 -33.12 15.47 16.54
N PHE A 597 -34.35 15.97 16.64
CA PHE A 597 -35.54 15.31 16.12
C PHE A 597 -35.53 15.33 14.58
N VAL A 598 -35.94 14.23 13.94
CA VAL A 598 -35.81 14.02 12.49
C VAL A 598 -37.13 13.68 11.79
N GLU A 599 -37.92 12.74 12.30
CA GLU A 599 -39.19 12.30 11.66
C GLU A 599 -40.26 11.96 12.71
N ASP A 600 -41.51 12.33 12.40
CA ASP A 600 -42.70 11.92 13.16
C ASP A 600 -43.41 10.75 12.45
N PHE A 601 -43.24 9.54 12.95
CA PHE A 601 -43.89 8.36 12.38
C PHE A 601 -45.41 8.38 12.62
N THR A 602 -45.87 9.00 13.72
CA THR A 602 -47.29 9.05 14.08
C THR A 602 -48.10 9.86 13.05
N ALA A 603 -47.47 10.84 12.39
CA ALA A 603 -48.05 11.59 11.27
C ALA A 603 -48.40 10.70 10.05
N ARG A 604 -47.86 9.47 9.98
CA ARG A 604 -48.16 8.45 8.95
C ARG A 604 -49.00 7.29 9.48
N GLY A 605 -49.48 7.37 10.73
CA GLY A 605 -50.22 6.29 11.39
C GLY A 605 -49.35 5.12 11.87
N GLN A 606 -48.03 5.30 11.91
CA GLN A 606 -47.07 4.32 12.44
C GLN A 606 -46.71 4.69 13.88
N GLY A 607 -46.96 3.78 14.83
CA GLY A 607 -46.99 4.11 16.26
C GLY A 607 -45.75 3.69 17.03
N VAL A 608 -45.43 2.39 16.97
CA VAL A 608 -44.42 1.72 17.83
C VAL A 608 -43.21 1.35 16.97
N PRO A 609 -42.27 2.27 16.68
CA PRO A 609 -41.02 1.93 16.02
C PRO A 609 -40.16 1.05 16.93
N LEU A 610 -39.45 0.10 16.34
CA LEU A 610 -38.54 -0.78 17.05
C LEU A 610 -37.17 -0.76 16.35
N GLU A 611 -36.97 -1.68 15.40
CA GLU A 611 -35.67 -1.95 14.78
C GLU A 611 -35.32 -1.03 13.61
N MET A 612 -34.02 -0.94 13.32
CA MET A 612 -33.46 -0.21 12.17
C MET A 612 -32.40 -1.03 11.44
N TYR A 613 -32.55 -1.19 10.12
CA TYR A 613 -31.58 -1.87 9.26
C TYR A 613 -31.31 -1.09 7.98
N VAL A 614 -30.07 -1.13 7.48
CA VAL A 614 -29.75 -0.70 6.10
C VAL A 614 -29.87 -1.91 5.18
N GLY A 615 -30.73 -1.82 4.17
CA GLY A 615 -30.97 -2.89 3.21
C GLY A 615 -29.86 -3.03 2.16
N PRO A 616 -29.85 -4.11 1.36
CA PRO A 616 -28.87 -4.32 0.28
C PRO A 616 -28.89 -3.24 -0.82
N ASP A 617 -29.95 -2.43 -0.87
CA ASP A 617 -30.12 -1.27 -1.76
C ASP A 617 -29.62 0.06 -1.16
N GLY A 618 -29.13 0.04 0.09
CA GLY A 618 -28.63 1.22 0.81
C GLY A 618 -29.71 2.08 1.47
N TYR A 619 -30.98 1.68 1.45
CA TYR A 619 -32.06 2.39 2.15
C TYR A 619 -32.18 1.95 3.62
N LEU A 620 -32.70 2.84 4.47
CA LEU A 620 -33.05 2.53 5.85
C LEU A 620 -34.45 1.91 5.93
N TYR A 621 -34.54 0.78 6.63
CA TYR A 621 -35.76 0.04 6.93
C TYR A 621 -36.03 0.15 8.44
N VAL A 622 -37.20 0.68 8.81
CA VAL A 622 -37.61 0.83 10.22
C VAL A 622 -38.85 -0.02 10.46
N SER A 623 -38.81 -0.97 11.40
CA SER A 623 -39.96 -1.83 11.73
C SER A 623 -40.92 -1.17 12.72
N PHE A 624 -42.20 -1.54 12.64
CA PHE A 624 -43.25 -1.00 13.50
C PHE A 624 -44.12 -2.10 14.09
N GLY A 625 -43.99 -2.34 15.40
CA GLY A 625 -44.79 -3.33 16.12
C GLY A 625 -46.30 -3.03 16.04
N GLN A 626 -46.70 -1.76 16.02
CA GLN A 626 -48.09 -1.35 15.86
C GLN A 626 -48.21 -0.16 14.88
N PRO A 627 -49.09 -0.24 13.87
CA PRO A 627 -50.02 -1.33 13.54
C PRO A 627 -49.41 -2.60 12.93
N GLY A 628 -48.11 -2.60 12.60
CA GLY A 628 -47.48 -3.59 11.74
C GLY A 628 -46.99 -2.95 10.43
N GLY A 629 -45.79 -3.30 9.99
CA GLY A 629 -45.18 -2.81 8.75
C GLY A 629 -43.73 -2.37 8.90
N VAL A 630 -43.11 -2.01 7.77
CA VAL A 630 -41.73 -1.51 7.71
C VAL A 630 -41.68 -0.27 6.82
N ASN A 631 -41.27 0.90 7.35
CA ASN A 631 -41.06 2.09 6.51
C ASN A 631 -39.66 2.07 5.89
N VAL A 632 -39.56 2.51 4.63
CA VAL A 632 -38.31 2.59 3.87
C VAL A 632 -37.97 4.06 3.60
N TYR A 633 -36.73 4.46 3.89
CA TYR A 633 -36.23 5.84 3.75
C TYR A 633 -34.94 5.91 2.92
N ASP A 634 -34.87 6.90 2.05
CA ASP A 634 -33.62 7.37 1.43
C ASP A 634 -32.86 8.23 2.43
N ILE A 635 -31.66 7.78 2.79
CA ILE A 635 -30.78 8.38 3.82
C ILE A 635 -29.58 9.14 3.23
N SER A 636 -29.61 9.47 1.93
CA SER A 636 -28.60 10.33 1.28
C SER A 636 -28.48 11.72 1.90
N GLN A 637 -29.48 12.14 2.70
CA GLN A 637 -29.42 13.30 3.59
C GLN A 637 -29.76 12.87 5.02
N PRO A 638 -28.77 12.55 5.88
CA PRO A 638 -29.01 12.00 7.23
C PRO A 638 -29.85 12.85 8.19
N LEU A 639 -29.96 14.15 7.96
CA LEU A 639 -30.78 15.05 8.78
C LEU A 639 -32.14 15.38 8.16
N ALA A 640 -32.43 14.78 7.00
CA ALA A 640 -33.70 14.88 6.29
C ALA A 640 -34.00 13.58 5.52
N PRO A 641 -34.04 12.41 6.19
CA PRO A 641 -34.32 11.13 5.55
C PRO A 641 -35.67 11.15 4.87
N LYS A 642 -35.68 10.77 3.59
CA LYS A 642 -36.85 10.91 2.73
C LYS A 642 -37.64 9.62 2.71
N PHE A 643 -38.82 9.63 3.33
CA PHE A 643 -39.77 8.52 3.26
C PHE A 643 -40.07 8.13 1.79
N LEU A 644 -39.95 6.83 1.48
CA LEU A 644 -40.21 6.28 0.16
C LEU A 644 -41.52 5.48 0.10
N LYS A 645 -41.67 4.49 0.99
CA LYS A 645 -42.80 3.55 1.02
C LYS A 645 -42.91 2.88 2.39
N THR A 646 -44.10 2.33 2.67
CA THR A 646 -44.29 1.33 3.75
C THR A 646 -44.47 -0.04 3.11
N LEU A 647 -43.73 -1.03 3.59
CA LEU A 647 -43.83 -2.43 3.21
C LEU A 647 -44.74 -3.20 4.21
N PRO A 648 -45.49 -4.21 3.75
CA PRO A 648 -46.44 -4.94 4.58
C PRO A 648 -45.74 -5.91 5.54
N ALA A 649 -46.09 -5.86 6.82
CA ALA A 649 -45.79 -6.87 7.83
C ALA A 649 -46.96 -6.93 8.83
N ASP A 650 -47.07 -8.01 9.60
CA ASP A 650 -48.16 -8.19 10.56
C ASP A 650 -47.91 -7.39 11.87
N ALA A 651 -48.90 -7.34 12.76
CA ALA A 651 -48.74 -6.73 14.06
C ALA A 651 -47.66 -7.46 14.89
N GLY A 652 -46.80 -6.69 15.54
CA GLY A 652 -45.58 -7.18 16.20
C GLY A 652 -44.33 -7.17 15.31
N ALA A 653 -44.38 -6.61 14.09
CA ALA A 653 -43.22 -6.49 13.21
C ALA A 653 -42.01 -5.87 13.92
N HIS A 654 -40.96 -6.67 14.08
CA HIS A 654 -39.81 -6.40 14.94
C HIS A 654 -38.51 -6.66 14.16
N HIS A 655 -37.85 -7.81 14.31
CA HIS A 655 -36.60 -8.14 13.63
C HIS A 655 -36.74 -8.30 12.11
N ILE A 656 -35.71 -7.90 11.37
CA ILE A 656 -35.65 -7.99 9.90
C ILE A 656 -34.39 -8.74 9.45
N ALA A 657 -34.50 -9.59 8.43
CA ALA A 657 -33.36 -10.06 7.65
C ALA A 657 -33.63 -9.99 6.14
N PHE A 658 -32.56 -9.93 5.35
CA PHE A 658 -32.61 -9.85 3.88
C PHE A 658 -31.99 -11.10 3.25
N SER A 659 -32.59 -11.61 2.17
CA SER A 659 -31.97 -12.69 1.39
C SER A 659 -30.70 -12.22 0.69
N GLU A 660 -29.76 -13.15 0.46
CA GLU A 660 -28.44 -12.86 -0.14
C GLU A 660 -28.53 -12.30 -1.57
N ASP A 661 -29.60 -12.64 -2.31
CA ASP A 661 -29.92 -12.08 -3.63
C ASP A 661 -30.62 -10.70 -3.57
N GLY A 662 -30.84 -10.15 -2.37
CA GLY A 662 -31.55 -8.90 -2.14
C GLY A 662 -33.03 -8.92 -2.51
N LYS A 663 -33.61 -10.08 -2.82
CA LYS A 663 -34.98 -10.19 -3.34
C LYS A 663 -36.05 -10.14 -2.25
N TYR A 664 -35.79 -10.78 -1.11
CA TYR A 664 -36.76 -10.93 -0.03
C TYR A 664 -36.30 -10.25 1.25
N MET A 665 -37.27 -9.64 1.93
CA MET A 665 -37.16 -9.18 3.31
C MET A 665 -38.04 -10.07 4.18
N PHE A 666 -37.47 -10.61 5.25
CA PHE A 666 -38.14 -11.44 6.24
C PHE A 666 -38.35 -10.61 7.50
N VAL A 667 -39.60 -10.51 7.97
CA VAL A 667 -39.96 -9.70 9.15
C VAL A 667 -40.62 -10.61 10.18
N GLN A 668 -40.03 -10.70 11.37
CA GLN A 668 -40.60 -11.47 12.49
C GLN A 668 -41.65 -10.61 13.21
N ASN A 669 -42.85 -11.16 13.45
CA ASN A 669 -44.02 -10.39 13.87
C ASN A 669 -44.52 -10.79 15.27
N ASN A 670 -43.70 -10.50 16.27
CA ASN A 670 -44.05 -10.61 17.69
C ASN A 670 -43.10 -9.79 18.59
N LEU A 671 -43.66 -8.90 19.40
CA LEU A 671 -42.96 -8.23 20.48
C LEU A 671 -43.43 -8.78 21.83
N LEU A 672 -42.57 -9.54 22.50
CA LEU A 672 -42.72 -10.01 23.88
C LEU A 672 -44.04 -10.77 24.18
N ASN A 673 -44.66 -11.36 23.16
CA ASN A 673 -45.95 -12.05 23.22
C ASN A 673 -47.12 -11.14 23.68
N LEU A 674 -46.98 -9.82 23.51
CA LEU A 674 -47.93 -8.82 24.00
C LEU A 674 -49.23 -8.74 23.17
N ASP A 675 -50.35 -8.47 23.85
CA ASP A 675 -51.66 -8.30 23.20
C ASP A 675 -51.61 -7.16 22.16
N LYS A 676 -52.09 -7.45 20.93
CA LYS A 676 -52.06 -6.58 19.73
C LYS A 676 -50.67 -6.26 19.16
N LEU A 677 -49.60 -6.81 19.73
CA LEU A 677 -48.20 -6.66 19.30
C LEU A 677 -47.58 -8.04 18.94
N ASN A 678 -48.43 -9.02 18.65
CA ASN A 678 -48.06 -10.40 18.40
C ASN A 678 -49.03 -11.03 17.39
N ALA A 679 -48.53 -11.34 16.19
CA ALA A 679 -49.21 -12.16 15.20
C ALA A 679 -48.71 -13.62 15.21
N GLY A 680 -47.54 -13.87 15.79
CA GLY A 680 -46.91 -15.20 15.83
C GLY A 680 -46.34 -15.65 14.47
N THR A 681 -46.18 -14.73 13.52
CA THR A 681 -45.82 -15.01 12.12
C THR A 681 -44.42 -14.50 11.75
N ILE A 682 -43.92 -14.94 10.59
CA ILE A 682 -42.86 -14.24 9.86
C ILE A 682 -43.41 -13.85 8.49
N SER A 683 -43.44 -12.55 8.18
CA SER A 683 -43.81 -12.03 6.85
C SER A 683 -42.63 -12.18 5.89
N VAL A 684 -42.91 -12.61 4.66
CA VAL A 684 -41.95 -12.63 3.55
C VAL A 684 -42.39 -11.58 2.53
N VAL A 685 -41.63 -10.50 2.40
CA VAL A 685 -41.89 -9.40 1.48
C VAL A 685 -40.95 -9.50 0.29
N ASP A 686 -41.49 -9.46 -0.93
CA ASP A 686 -40.71 -9.35 -2.15
C ASP A 686 -40.36 -7.85 -2.37
N LEU A 687 -39.07 -7.52 -2.35
CA LEU A 687 -38.59 -6.12 -2.34
C LEU A 687 -38.72 -5.42 -3.70
N GLU A 688 -38.64 -6.19 -4.79
CA GLU A 688 -38.84 -5.72 -6.17
C GLU A 688 -40.28 -5.22 -6.36
N THR A 689 -41.27 -6.00 -5.94
CA THR A 689 -42.69 -5.64 -6.02
C THR A 689 -43.18 -4.77 -4.86
N GLY A 690 -42.50 -4.83 -3.71
CA GLY A 690 -42.93 -4.21 -2.45
C GLY A 690 -44.15 -4.89 -1.81
N GLN A 691 -44.48 -6.13 -2.19
CA GLN A 691 -45.67 -6.84 -1.74
C GLN A 691 -45.34 -8.03 -0.83
N LEU A 692 -46.31 -8.42 0.02
CA LEU A 692 -46.24 -9.64 0.81
C LEU A 692 -46.30 -10.86 -0.13
N ALA A 693 -45.19 -11.59 -0.22
CA ALA A 693 -45.07 -12.80 -1.04
C ALA A 693 -45.64 -14.03 -0.32
N ALA A 694 -45.41 -14.15 0.99
CA ALA A 694 -45.93 -15.24 1.83
C ALA A 694 -45.86 -14.89 3.33
N THR A 695 -46.47 -15.76 4.15
CA THR A 695 -46.40 -15.70 5.62
C THR A 695 -46.07 -17.08 6.18
N VAL A 696 -45.13 -17.16 7.12
CA VAL A 696 -44.81 -18.37 7.88
C VAL A 696 -45.61 -18.38 9.17
N GLU A 697 -46.43 -19.42 9.37
CA GLU A 697 -47.33 -19.57 10.52
C GLU A 697 -47.04 -20.87 11.32
N ASN A 698 -45.99 -21.62 10.99
CA ASN A 698 -45.82 -22.99 11.47
C ASN A 698 -45.36 -23.08 12.93
N LEU A 699 -44.76 -22.01 13.48
CA LEU A 699 -44.48 -21.88 14.91
C LEU A 699 -45.79 -21.68 15.70
N ILE A 700 -46.60 -20.67 15.35
CA ILE A 700 -47.84 -20.37 16.08
C ILE A 700 -48.88 -21.51 15.99
N LYS A 701 -48.90 -22.27 14.88
CA LYS A 701 -49.68 -23.52 14.76
C LYS A 701 -49.24 -24.64 15.72
N GLN A 702 -48.04 -24.56 16.28
CA GLN A 702 -47.50 -25.45 17.31
C GLN A 702 -47.55 -24.84 18.72
N GLY A 703 -48.15 -23.64 18.88
CA GLY A 703 -48.17 -22.91 20.16
C GLY A 703 -46.83 -22.25 20.50
N LEU A 704 -46.03 -21.93 19.49
CA LEU A 704 -44.72 -21.28 19.63
C LEU A 704 -44.74 -19.92 18.94
N GLU A 705 -44.06 -18.94 19.50
CA GLU A 705 -44.06 -17.56 18.98
C GLU A 705 -42.63 -17.17 18.62
N PRO A 706 -42.34 -16.73 17.38
CA PRO A 706 -40.99 -16.32 16.99
C PRO A 706 -40.59 -15.06 17.75
N ALA A 707 -39.34 -14.96 18.23
CA ALA A 707 -38.83 -13.81 19.00
C ALA A 707 -37.85 -12.95 18.19
N SER A 708 -37.03 -13.57 17.35
CA SER A 708 -36.16 -12.93 16.35
C SER A 708 -35.79 -13.89 15.23
N LEU A 709 -35.03 -13.41 14.24
CA LEU A 709 -34.47 -14.25 13.19
C LEU A 709 -33.14 -13.70 12.65
N VAL A 710 -32.30 -14.61 12.14
CA VAL A 710 -31.16 -14.31 11.25
C VAL A 710 -31.05 -15.37 10.17
N LEU A 711 -30.52 -15.04 8.99
CA LEU A 711 -30.25 -16.05 7.96
C LEU A 711 -28.96 -16.83 8.26
N LEU A 712 -28.97 -18.13 7.96
CA LEU A 712 -27.78 -18.96 7.98
C LEU A 712 -26.85 -18.57 6.82
N ARG A 713 -25.65 -18.08 7.15
CA ARG A 713 -24.59 -17.82 6.17
C ARG A 713 -24.19 -19.13 5.47
N GLN A 714 -24.17 -19.14 4.13
CA GLN A 714 -23.62 -20.25 3.35
C GLN A 714 -22.13 -20.43 3.69
N PRO A 715 -21.61 -21.66 3.83
CA PRO A 715 -20.18 -21.85 4.10
C PRO A 715 -19.35 -21.39 2.90
N LYS A 716 -18.46 -20.41 3.10
CA LYS A 716 -17.33 -20.23 2.16
C LYS A 716 -16.57 -21.56 2.07
N PRO A 717 -16.18 -22.02 0.86
CA PRO A 717 -15.53 -23.32 0.70
C PRO A 717 -14.26 -23.38 1.54
N LYS A 718 -14.25 -24.29 2.52
CA LYS A 718 -13.10 -24.51 3.41
C LYS A 718 -11.89 -24.97 2.61
N GLN A 719 -10.77 -24.27 2.77
CA GLN A 719 -9.46 -24.80 2.42
C GLN A 719 -9.16 -25.92 3.44
N ASN A 720 -9.00 -27.15 2.94
CA ASN A 720 -9.15 -28.41 3.69
C ASN A 720 -8.60 -28.45 5.13
N ASP A 721 -9.50 -28.75 6.09
CA ASP A 721 -9.15 -29.06 7.48
C ASP A 721 -8.42 -30.42 7.63
N ALA A 722 -7.51 -30.49 8.59
CA ALA A 722 -7.20 -31.72 9.34
C ALA A 722 -7.06 -31.34 10.84
N GLY A 723 -8.06 -31.69 11.67
CA GLY A 723 -8.19 -31.16 13.03
C GLY A 723 -7.47 -31.99 14.11
N MET A 724 -7.68 -31.63 15.40
CA MET A 724 -7.98 -32.57 16.52
C MET A 724 -7.96 -31.89 17.93
N MET A 725 -9.12 -31.81 18.59
CA MET A 725 -9.33 -31.77 20.07
C MET A 725 -8.80 -30.56 20.90
N PRO A 726 -9.29 -30.32 22.14
CA PRO A 726 -9.10 -29.03 22.82
C PRO A 726 -7.64 -28.83 23.23
N THR A 727 -7.04 -27.77 22.69
CA THR A 727 -5.64 -27.43 22.95
C THR A 727 -5.48 -26.79 24.31
N ALA A 728 -4.43 -27.21 25.03
CA ALA A 728 -3.90 -26.50 26.19
C ALA A 728 -3.57 -25.03 25.82
N PRO A 729 -3.54 -24.10 26.80
CA PRO A 729 -3.29 -22.69 26.51
C PRO A 729 -2.02 -22.52 25.68
N THR A 730 -2.14 -21.77 24.58
CA THR A 730 -1.06 -21.65 23.60
C THR A 730 0.04 -20.73 24.13
N PRO A 731 1.29 -20.84 23.65
CA PRO A 731 2.37 -19.94 24.07
C PRO A 731 2.08 -18.44 23.83
N ALA A 732 1.15 -18.11 22.92
CA ALA A 732 0.68 -16.76 22.65
C ALA A 732 -0.29 -16.19 23.72
N GLN A 733 -0.86 -17.03 24.60
CA GLN A 733 -1.77 -16.57 25.65
C GLN A 733 -1.01 -16.07 26.89
N GLY A 734 -1.59 -15.08 27.57
CA GLY A 734 -1.12 -14.56 28.87
C GLY A 734 -0.27 -13.29 28.84
N PHE A 735 -0.11 -12.62 27.69
CA PHE A 735 0.51 -11.30 27.59
C PHE A 735 -0.50 -10.21 28.00
N THR A 736 -0.77 -10.09 29.30
CA THR A 736 -1.87 -9.28 29.86
C THR A 736 -1.42 -8.04 30.62
N LEU A 737 -0.13 -7.89 30.92
CA LEU A 737 0.40 -6.67 31.54
C LEU A 737 0.71 -5.66 30.43
N HIS A 738 -0.05 -4.56 30.37
CA HIS A 738 0.13 -3.51 29.36
C HIS A 738 0.99 -2.37 29.92
N ILE A 739 2.06 -1.99 29.21
CA ILE A 739 2.92 -0.85 29.50
C ILE A 739 3.06 0.00 28.23
N ASP A 740 2.70 1.27 28.31
CA ASP A 740 2.91 2.25 27.25
C ASP A 740 4.18 3.04 27.56
N ALA A 741 5.20 2.96 26.72
CA ALA A 741 6.45 3.68 26.92
C ALA A 741 6.77 4.59 25.72
N LYS A 742 6.82 5.91 25.98
CA LYS A 742 7.40 6.89 25.06
C LYS A 742 8.90 7.04 25.31
N LYS A 743 9.64 7.46 24.28
CA LYS A 743 11.12 7.46 24.22
C LYS A 743 11.75 6.07 24.31
N HIS A 744 10.93 5.03 24.12
CA HIS A 744 11.38 3.64 24.17
C HIS A 744 12.12 3.24 22.88
N ILE A 745 11.75 3.83 21.75
CA ILE A 745 12.56 3.88 20.53
C ILE A 745 13.15 5.29 20.42
N ASN A 746 14.47 5.39 20.41
CA ASN A 746 15.18 6.67 20.49
C ASN A 746 14.96 7.58 19.26
N ASP A 747 14.74 7.00 18.08
CA ASP A 747 14.40 7.73 16.84
C ASP A 747 13.06 8.46 16.93
N MET A 748 12.15 7.87 17.69
CA MET A 748 10.75 8.25 17.73
C MET A 748 10.37 8.52 19.19
N PRO A 749 10.92 9.59 19.80
CA PRO A 749 10.71 9.88 21.21
C PRO A 749 9.23 10.12 21.57
N ASP A 750 8.42 10.50 20.60
CA ASP A 750 6.98 10.71 20.73
C ASP A 750 6.13 9.45 20.44
N GLN A 751 6.71 8.41 19.82
CA GLN A 751 6.02 7.14 19.57
C GLN A 751 5.75 6.44 20.91
N VAL A 752 4.50 6.07 21.13
CA VAL A 752 4.11 5.15 22.20
C VAL A 752 4.43 3.74 21.73
N VAL A 753 5.31 3.04 22.44
CA VAL A 753 5.50 1.60 22.22
C VAL A 753 4.62 0.86 23.21
N HIS A 754 3.65 0.11 22.70
CA HIS A 754 2.70 -0.64 23.51
C HIS A 754 3.28 -2.03 23.81
N HIS A 755 3.61 -2.28 25.07
CA HIS A 755 4.19 -3.53 25.55
C HIS A 755 3.08 -4.40 26.13
N TYR A 756 2.88 -5.59 25.58
CA TYR A 756 2.05 -6.63 26.20
C TYR A 756 2.96 -7.70 26.79
N CYS A 757 3.06 -7.71 28.12
CA CYS A 757 4.02 -8.50 28.88
C CYS A 757 3.40 -9.72 29.57
N LYS A 758 4.18 -10.80 29.64
CA LYS A 758 3.88 -12.07 30.34
C LYS A 758 5.08 -12.51 31.19
N GLY A 759 4.85 -12.77 32.47
CA GLY A 759 5.80 -13.51 33.29
C GLY A 759 5.92 -14.95 32.83
N ILE A 760 7.13 -15.39 32.48
CA ILE A 760 7.43 -16.78 32.09
C ILE A 760 7.73 -17.62 33.33
N ASP A 761 8.55 -17.07 34.23
CA ASP A 761 8.76 -17.56 35.59
C ASP A 761 9.08 -16.38 36.54
N SER A 762 9.57 -16.65 37.75
CA SER A 762 9.88 -15.61 38.74
C SER A 762 11.14 -14.78 38.44
N GLN A 763 11.91 -15.11 37.41
CA GLN A 763 13.15 -14.44 37.00
C GLN A 763 13.12 -13.96 35.54
N VAL A 764 12.17 -14.39 34.72
CA VAL A 764 12.04 -14.01 33.30
C VAL A 764 10.63 -13.55 32.95
N THR A 765 10.54 -12.36 32.35
CA THR A 765 9.33 -11.81 31.74
C THR A 765 9.60 -11.55 30.25
N GLN A 766 8.61 -11.75 29.39
CA GLN A 766 8.68 -11.46 27.96
C GLN A 766 7.58 -10.47 27.58
N CYS A 767 7.85 -9.54 26.68
CA CYS A 767 6.88 -8.60 26.16
C CYS A 767 6.87 -8.60 24.62
N LEU A 768 5.68 -8.43 24.06
CA LEU A 768 5.46 -8.16 22.64
C LEU A 768 5.27 -6.64 22.47
N LEU A 769 5.92 -6.05 21.47
CA LEU A 769 5.96 -4.59 21.27
C LEU A 769 5.20 -4.22 20.00
N PHE A 770 4.33 -3.21 20.08
CA PHE A 770 3.51 -2.75 18.96
C PHE A 770 3.64 -1.24 18.71
N ASP A 771 3.43 -0.81 17.46
CA ASP A 771 3.39 0.60 17.03
C ASP A 771 2.04 1.31 17.26
N GLY A 772 1.07 0.59 17.82
CA GLY A 772 -0.23 1.07 18.27
C GLY A 772 -0.90 0.05 19.19
N ASP A 773 -2.06 0.41 19.75
CA ASP A 773 -2.94 -0.43 20.57
C ASP A 773 -4.16 -0.98 19.80
N GLU A 774 -4.29 -0.64 18.52
CA GLU A 774 -5.29 -1.15 17.56
C GLU A 774 -5.10 -2.64 17.23
N ARG A 775 -6.18 -3.36 16.85
CA ARG A 775 -6.14 -4.82 16.52
C ARG A 775 -4.96 -5.21 15.63
N ASN A 776 -4.78 -4.42 14.58
CA ASN A 776 -3.87 -4.67 13.48
C ASN A 776 -2.60 -3.82 13.58
N ALA A 777 -2.31 -3.27 14.76
CA ALA A 777 -0.99 -2.70 15.05
C ALA A 777 0.09 -3.72 14.72
N HIS A 778 1.20 -3.24 14.16
CA HIS A 778 2.26 -4.12 13.73
C HIS A 778 3.05 -4.58 14.95
N LEU A 779 3.33 -5.88 15.03
CA LEU A 779 4.31 -6.38 15.98
C LEU A 779 5.68 -5.85 15.55
N ILE A 780 6.19 -4.84 16.24
CA ILE A 780 7.43 -4.15 15.90
C ILE A 780 8.67 -4.75 16.57
N GLY A 781 8.47 -5.46 17.67
CA GLY A 781 9.58 -6.00 18.42
C GLY A 781 9.16 -6.94 19.54
N ALA A 782 10.16 -7.37 20.31
CA ALA A 782 9.96 -8.08 21.56
C ALA A 782 10.99 -7.61 22.59
N GLU A 783 10.59 -7.58 23.86
CA GLU A 783 11.48 -7.38 24.98
C GLU A 783 11.60 -8.67 25.81
N THR A 784 12.80 -8.93 26.32
CA THR A 784 13.01 -9.89 27.42
C THR A 784 13.53 -9.15 28.64
N ILE A 785 12.95 -9.43 29.80
CA ILE A 785 13.31 -8.87 31.10
C ILE A 785 13.83 -10.01 31.98
N ILE A 786 15.00 -9.83 32.59
CA ILE A 786 15.65 -10.84 33.45
C ILE A 786 16.07 -10.30 34.81
N SER A 787 16.14 -11.19 35.81
CA SER A 787 16.65 -10.86 37.15
C SER A 787 18.17 -10.62 37.17
N PRO A 788 18.71 -9.90 38.18
CA PRO A 788 20.14 -9.66 38.33
C PRO A 788 20.97 -10.95 38.43
N GLU A 789 20.41 -12.03 38.96
CA GLU A 789 21.07 -13.34 39.05
C GLU A 789 21.32 -13.95 37.66
N ILE A 790 20.38 -13.81 36.72
CA ILE A 790 20.56 -14.26 35.34
C ILE A 790 21.54 -13.33 34.62
N TYR A 791 21.36 -12.02 34.74
CA TYR A 791 22.26 -11.03 34.12
C TYR A 791 23.72 -11.21 34.56
N GLY A 792 23.95 -11.50 35.84
CA GLY A 792 25.29 -11.77 36.39
C GLY A 792 26.00 -12.99 35.78
N GLN A 793 25.24 -13.93 35.19
CA GLN A 793 25.75 -15.14 34.54
C GLN A 793 26.00 -14.98 33.03
N LEU A 794 25.60 -13.85 32.42
CA LEU A 794 25.82 -13.59 31.00
C LEU A 794 27.30 -13.33 30.66
N PRO A 795 27.77 -13.68 29.45
CA PRO A 795 29.04 -13.21 28.91
C PRO A 795 29.12 -11.68 28.86
N GLU A 796 30.31 -11.09 29.09
CA GLU A 796 30.49 -9.63 29.09
C GLU A 796 30.09 -8.97 27.76
N GLU A 797 30.35 -9.65 26.63
CA GLU A 797 29.94 -9.24 25.28
C GLU A 797 28.41 -9.23 25.10
N GLU A 798 27.68 -10.09 25.81
CA GLU A 798 26.21 -10.11 25.77
C GLU A 798 25.60 -9.10 26.75
N LYS A 799 26.23 -8.81 27.89
CA LYS A 799 25.81 -7.74 28.81
C LYS A 799 25.70 -6.38 28.11
N ALA A 800 26.55 -6.14 27.12
CA ALA A 800 26.49 -4.98 26.23
C ALA A 800 25.20 -4.88 25.38
N ASN A 801 24.26 -5.84 25.46
CA ASN A 801 22.94 -5.79 24.83
C ASN A 801 21.77 -5.53 25.79
N TRP A 802 22.01 -5.44 27.11
CA TRP A 802 20.96 -5.23 28.13
C TRP A 802 21.10 -3.87 28.83
N HIS A 803 19.98 -3.30 29.27
CA HIS A 803 19.94 -2.08 30.08
C HIS A 803 19.30 -2.37 31.45
N TYR A 804 19.56 -1.54 32.46
CA TYR A 804 19.06 -1.73 33.83
C TYR A 804 17.86 -0.81 34.06
N HIS A 805 16.69 -1.36 34.37
CA HIS A 805 15.43 -0.58 34.44
C HIS A 805 15.45 0.52 35.50
N LYS A 806 16.27 0.39 36.56
CA LYS A 806 16.44 1.48 37.54
C LYS A 806 16.95 2.78 36.94
N ASP A 807 17.81 2.66 35.93
CA ASP A 807 18.44 3.77 35.24
C ASP A 807 17.63 4.21 34.00
N GLU A 808 16.82 3.30 33.44
CA GLU A 808 16.02 3.50 32.23
C GLU A 808 14.59 4.01 32.50
N ILE A 809 13.88 3.50 33.51
CA ILE A 809 12.51 3.95 33.87
C ILE A 809 12.40 5.48 34.06
N PRO A 810 13.41 6.21 34.60
CA PRO A 810 13.38 7.67 34.67
C PRO A 810 13.56 8.41 33.32
N LEU A 811 13.97 7.70 32.26
CA LEU A 811 14.24 8.25 30.92
C LEU A 811 13.06 8.08 29.97
N VAL A 812 12.34 6.96 30.08
CA VAL A 812 11.06 6.73 29.38
C VAL A 812 9.91 7.48 30.05
N ASP A 813 8.96 7.96 29.24
CA ASP A 813 7.65 8.41 29.74
C ASP A 813 6.72 7.20 29.68
N ALA A 814 6.79 6.39 30.76
CA ALA A 814 6.12 5.11 30.90
C ALA A 814 4.83 5.22 31.72
N GLN A 815 3.76 4.63 31.19
CA GLN A 815 2.43 4.55 31.79
C GLN A 815 1.98 3.09 31.76
N LEU A 816 1.08 2.70 32.68
CA LEU A 816 0.53 1.34 32.72
C LEU A 816 -0.98 1.42 32.54
N PRO A 817 -1.48 1.37 31.29
CA PRO A 817 -2.90 1.46 30.99
C PRO A 817 -3.72 0.42 31.77
N GLY A 818 -4.86 0.85 32.31
CA GLY A 818 -5.78 -0.03 33.05
C GLY A 818 -5.38 -0.35 34.50
N LEU A 819 -4.25 0.14 35.03
CA LEU A 819 -3.89 0.04 36.44
C LEU A 819 -4.12 1.35 37.20
N SER A 820 -4.44 1.27 38.49
CA SER A 820 -4.42 2.45 39.37
C SER A 820 -2.99 2.87 39.73
N ASP A 821 -2.77 4.12 40.13
CA ASP A 821 -1.45 4.64 40.56
C ASP A 821 -0.76 3.73 41.59
N GLU A 822 -1.52 3.14 42.52
CA GLU A 822 -0.98 2.24 43.57
C GLU A 822 -0.58 0.86 43.02
N GLU A 823 -1.23 0.39 41.95
CA GLU A 823 -0.91 -0.86 41.26
C GLU A 823 0.26 -0.68 40.29
N ALA A 824 0.26 0.42 39.53
CA ALA A 824 1.36 0.84 38.68
C ALA A 824 2.66 0.98 39.50
N GLN A 825 2.61 1.62 40.67
CA GLN A 825 3.76 1.71 41.59
C GLN A 825 4.27 0.34 42.06
N LYS A 826 3.39 -0.65 42.27
CA LYS A 826 3.79 -2.02 42.66
C LYS A 826 4.46 -2.75 41.51
N VAL A 827 3.98 -2.60 40.28
CA VAL A 827 4.62 -3.17 39.07
C VAL A 827 5.98 -2.53 38.84
N VAL A 828 6.05 -1.19 38.84
CA VAL A 828 7.31 -0.44 38.69
C VAL A 828 8.32 -0.85 39.75
N ALA A 829 7.93 -0.97 41.03
CA ALA A 829 8.81 -1.44 42.09
C ALA A 829 9.30 -2.90 41.92
N ALA A 830 8.54 -3.74 41.21
CA ALA A 830 8.91 -5.13 40.92
C ALA A 830 9.87 -5.27 39.73
N ILE A 831 9.84 -4.33 38.76
CA ILE A 831 10.75 -4.33 37.59
C ILE A 831 11.96 -3.39 37.75
N GLN A 832 11.97 -2.48 38.73
CA GLN A 832 13.09 -1.55 38.95
C GLN A 832 14.45 -2.22 39.18
N ASP A 833 14.49 -3.45 39.71
CA ASP A 833 15.73 -4.20 39.93
C ASP A 833 15.91 -5.36 38.93
N THR A 834 15.54 -5.15 37.67
CA THR A 834 15.71 -6.11 36.57
C THR A 834 16.40 -5.48 35.35
N TYR A 835 16.78 -6.31 34.38
CA TYR A 835 17.46 -5.89 33.16
C TYR A 835 16.61 -6.20 31.92
N GLY A 836 16.40 -5.22 31.06
CA GLY A 836 15.67 -5.33 29.79
C GLY A 836 16.60 -5.47 28.58
N LYS A 837 16.17 -6.24 27.58
CA LYS A 837 16.76 -6.29 26.23
C LYS A 837 15.64 -6.24 25.20
N VAL A 838 15.60 -5.12 24.48
CA VAL A 838 14.58 -4.79 23.49
C VAL A 838 15.13 -5.08 22.09
N VAL A 839 14.42 -5.89 21.31
CA VAL A 839 14.76 -6.19 19.91
C VAL A 839 13.65 -5.66 19.02
N ILE A 840 13.97 -4.73 18.12
CA ILE A 840 13.05 -4.19 17.11
C ILE A 840 13.35 -4.86 15.78
N PHE A 841 12.32 -5.39 15.11
CA PHE A 841 12.44 -6.07 13.81
C PHE A 841 11.50 -5.49 12.73
N TRP A 842 10.66 -4.53 13.09
CA TRP A 842 9.88 -3.70 12.17
C TRP A 842 9.94 -2.27 12.70
N GLU A 843 10.24 -1.30 11.84
CA GLU A 843 10.16 0.11 12.20
C GLU A 843 8.70 0.61 12.17
N PRO A 844 8.16 1.19 13.27
CA PRO A 844 6.84 1.82 13.32
C PRO A 844 6.46 2.62 12.07
N GLY A 845 5.25 2.40 11.56
CA GLY A 845 4.70 3.14 10.42
C GLY A 845 5.26 2.78 9.03
N THR A 846 6.22 1.85 8.92
CA THR A 846 6.67 1.31 7.63
C THR A 846 5.75 0.16 7.15
N PRO A 847 5.55 -0.05 5.83
CA PRO A 847 4.55 -1.01 5.33
C PRO A 847 4.96 -2.50 5.45
N ALA A 848 6.20 -2.80 5.83
CA ALA A 848 6.71 -4.16 6.03
C ALA A 848 8.00 -4.13 6.88
N PRO A 849 8.33 -5.22 7.62
CA PRO A 849 9.59 -5.35 8.34
C PRO A 849 10.75 -5.55 7.36
N ILE A 850 11.40 -4.45 6.98
CA ILE A 850 12.54 -4.42 6.05
C ILE A 850 13.82 -4.11 6.83
N GLY A 851 14.88 -4.89 6.59
CA GLY A 851 16.18 -4.71 7.24
C GLY A 851 16.53 -5.83 8.22
N ALA A 852 17.63 -5.63 8.97
CA ALA A 852 18.03 -6.55 10.04
C ALA A 852 17.47 -6.07 11.38
N PRO A 853 17.07 -6.97 12.30
CA PRO A 853 16.64 -6.59 13.64
C PRO A 853 17.72 -5.81 14.41
N SER A 854 17.32 -4.76 15.09
CA SER A 854 18.17 -3.90 15.93
C SER A 854 17.90 -4.12 17.43
N ILE A 855 18.81 -3.66 18.28
CA ILE A 855 18.66 -3.70 19.74
C ILE A 855 18.57 -2.25 20.24
N THR A 856 17.43 -1.85 20.79
CA THR A 856 17.24 -0.49 21.32
C THR A 856 17.45 -0.42 22.84
N ARG A 857 17.74 0.78 23.32
CA ARG A 857 18.00 1.14 24.72
C ARG A 857 17.49 2.57 24.90
N PRO A 858 16.48 2.84 25.74
CA PRO A 858 15.95 4.20 25.90
C PRO A 858 17.02 5.19 26.41
N GLN A 859 17.06 6.39 25.83
CA GLN A 859 18.12 7.38 26.02
C GLN A 859 17.58 8.80 26.14
N SER A 860 18.31 9.66 26.87
CA SER A 860 18.09 11.11 26.80
C SER A 860 18.46 11.60 25.39
N GLY A 861 17.49 12.19 24.70
CA GLY A 861 17.54 12.42 23.25
C GLY A 861 18.82 13.04 22.71
N HIS A 862 19.36 12.43 21.66
CA HIS A 862 20.50 12.94 20.90
C HIS A 862 20.03 13.70 19.66
N GLN A 863 20.69 14.81 19.35
CA GLN A 863 20.53 15.50 18.07
C GLN A 863 21.36 14.78 17.00
N MET A 864 21.04 15.00 15.71
CA MET A 864 21.91 14.63 14.58
C MET A 864 23.36 15.05 14.87
N ALA A 865 24.32 14.16 14.67
CA ALA A 865 25.72 14.47 14.98
C ALA A 865 26.21 15.65 14.12
N GLU A 866 26.75 16.69 14.75
CA GLU A 866 27.27 17.88 14.06
C GLU A 866 28.80 17.95 14.15
N ILE A 867 29.45 18.18 13.01
CA ILE A 867 30.89 18.43 12.93
C ILE A 867 31.17 19.72 12.16
N THR A 868 31.97 20.61 12.74
CA THR A 868 32.56 21.77 12.02
C THR A 868 34.03 21.50 11.73
N ILE A 869 34.34 21.33 10.45
CA ILE A 869 35.70 21.25 9.92
C ILE A 869 36.14 22.66 9.53
N LYS A 870 37.32 23.09 9.97
CA LYS A 870 37.95 24.33 9.52
C LYS A 870 39.13 23.98 8.62
N ALA A 871 39.04 24.33 7.35
CA ALA A 871 40.18 24.32 6.46
C ALA A 871 41.07 25.53 6.74
N LYS A 872 42.36 25.30 6.95
CA LYS A 872 43.43 26.30 6.87
C LYS A 872 44.31 25.89 5.70
N ASP A 873 45.15 26.80 5.21
CA ASP A 873 46.07 26.45 4.11
C ASP A 873 46.90 25.21 4.50
N TYR A 874 46.70 24.15 3.71
CA TYR A 874 47.32 22.83 3.80
C TYR A 874 47.00 22.01 5.08
N SER A 875 45.92 22.31 5.83
CA SER A 875 45.54 21.52 7.02
C SER A 875 44.06 21.59 7.43
N PHE A 876 43.55 20.50 8.03
CA PHE A 876 42.20 20.41 8.59
C PHE A 876 42.19 20.44 10.13
N ASP A 877 41.40 21.35 10.69
CA ASP A 877 41.11 21.47 12.13
C ASP A 877 39.67 20.99 12.41
N ALA A 878 39.58 19.78 12.97
CA ALA A 878 38.38 18.96 13.21
C ALA A 878 38.60 18.11 14.49
N PRO A 879 37.57 17.47 15.08
CA PRO A 879 37.74 16.42 16.07
C PRO A 879 38.45 15.17 15.49
N ASP A 880 38.94 14.29 16.37
CA ASP A 880 39.59 13.02 15.97
C ASP A 880 38.60 11.85 15.84
N GLN A 881 37.42 11.97 16.46
CA GLN A 881 36.33 11.00 16.39
C GLN A 881 34.99 11.71 16.10
N LEU A 882 34.07 11.00 15.44
CA LEU A 882 32.68 11.41 15.24
C LEU A 882 31.74 10.17 15.30
N GLU A 883 30.46 10.34 15.59
CA GLU A 883 29.50 9.24 15.70
C GLU A 883 28.84 8.88 14.36
N ALA A 884 28.74 7.58 14.06
CA ALA A 884 28.09 7.08 12.84
C ALA A 884 26.59 7.40 12.75
N GLY A 885 26.08 7.49 11.51
CA GLY A 885 24.68 7.80 11.16
C GLY A 885 24.60 9.00 10.20
N LEU A 886 23.45 9.69 10.17
CA LEU A 886 23.38 11.00 9.51
C LEU A 886 24.16 12.05 10.31
N VAL A 887 25.12 12.70 9.65
CA VAL A 887 26.02 13.70 10.24
C VAL A 887 25.92 15.00 9.45
N SER A 888 25.65 16.12 10.13
CA SER A 888 25.81 17.47 9.54
C SER A 888 27.28 17.88 9.56
N VAL A 889 27.87 17.98 8.37
CA VAL A 889 29.26 18.34 8.12
C VAL A 889 29.32 19.78 7.61
N THR A 890 29.71 20.71 8.47
CA THR A 890 30.00 22.10 8.10
C THR A 890 31.49 22.25 7.77
N LEU A 891 31.81 22.75 6.57
CA LEU A 891 33.15 23.27 6.26
C LEU A 891 33.18 24.79 6.40
N LYS A 892 34.25 25.30 7.00
CA LYS A 892 34.61 26.73 7.01
C LYS A 892 36.00 26.88 6.39
N ASN A 893 36.10 27.64 5.31
CA ASN A 893 37.39 28.00 4.74
C ASN A 893 37.98 29.20 5.51
N ASN A 894 38.95 28.92 6.38
CA ASN A 894 39.73 29.89 7.14
C ASN A 894 41.14 30.13 6.53
N GLY A 895 41.43 29.55 5.36
CA GLY A 895 42.66 29.76 4.61
C GLY A 895 42.60 30.97 3.66
N ALA A 896 43.73 31.24 2.99
CA ALA A 896 43.82 32.23 1.93
C ALA A 896 43.60 31.62 0.52
N GLU A 897 43.71 30.30 0.38
CA GLU A 897 43.45 29.58 -0.87
C GLU A 897 42.00 29.01 -0.94
N LEU A 898 41.61 28.45 -2.09
CA LEU A 898 40.36 27.69 -2.20
C LEU A 898 40.48 26.36 -1.42
N HIS A 899 39.42 25.90 -0.77
CA HIS A 899 39.44 24.64 -0.01
C HIS A 899 38.12 23.88 -0.13
N HIS A 900 38.18 22.55 -0.20
CA HIS A 900 37.05 21.64 -0.04
C HIS A 900 37.35 20.60 1.05
N VAL A 901 36.40 19.73 1.37
CA VAL A 901 36.68 18.51 2.14
C VAL A 901 35.93 17.32 1.56
N GLN A 902 36.67 16.37 1.02
CA GLN A 902 36.16 15.04 0.72
C GLN A 902 36.30 14.17 1.97
N LEU A 903 35.22 13.50 2.37
CA LEU A 903 35.26 12.39 3.33
C LEU A 903 35.26 11.07 2.55
N ALA A 904 36.17 10.18 2.89
CA ALA A 904 36.24 8.84 2.32
C ALA A 904 36.63 7.82 3.40
N ARG A 905 36.00 6.64 3.38
CA ARG A 905 36.23 5.56 4.35
C ARG A 905 37.26 4.59 3.79
N LEU A 906 38.26 4.23 4.59
CA LEU A 906 39.23 3.20 4.23
C LEU A 906 38.54 1.85 4.12
N HIS A 907 38.79 1.12 3.02
CA HIS A 907 38.34 -0.26 2.87
C HIS A 907 38.95 -1.17 3.96
N ALA A 908 38.25 -2.25 4.30
CA ALA A 908 38.66 -3.14 5.38
C ALA A 908 40.06 -3.73 5.13
N GLY A 909 40.98 -3.50 6.07
CA GLY A 909 42.38 -3.93 5.98
C GLY A 909 43.33 -2.94 5.31
N VAL A 910 42.84 -1.84 4.72
CA VAL A 910 43.68 -0.74 4.22
C VAL A 910 44.15 0.12 5.38
N THR A 911 45.46 0.36 5.47
CA THR A 911 46.04 1.27 6.47
C THR A 911 46.26 2.67 5.90
N MET A 912 46.41 3.66 6.78
CA MET A 912 46.88 5.00 6.39
C MET A 912 48.21 4.99 5.63
N LYS A 913 49.06 3.98 5.85
CA LYS A 913 50.32 3.84 5.10
C LYS A 913 50.06 3.38 3.67
N ASP A 914 49.15 2.43 3.45
CA ASP A 914 48.83 1.93 2.11
C ASP A 914 48.19 3.06 1.27
N LEU A 915 47.31 3.87 1.89
CA LEU A 915 46.77 5.07 1.26
C LEU A 915 47.87 6.10 0.93
N GLN A 916 48.81 6.35 1.84
CA GLN A 916 49.92 7.28 1.59
C GLN A 916 50.87 6.79 0.49
N ASP A 917 51.16 5.49 0.44
CA ASP A 917 52.01 4.87 -0.58
C ASP A 917 51.31 4.89 -1.97
N ALA A 918 49.98 4.72 -2.01
CA ALA A 918 49.17 4.91 -3.22
C ALA A 918 49.18 6.37 -3.68
N LEU A 919 48.80 7.32 -2.82
CA LEU A 919 48.77 8.75 -3.16
C LEU A 919 50.16 9.32 -3.56
N ALA A 920 51.24 8.73 -3.06
CA ALA A 920 52.61 9.03 -3.49
C ALA A 920 52.95 8.52 -4.90
N THR A 921 52.17 7.57 -5.42
CA THR A 921 52.24 7.07 -6.81
C THR A 921 51.38 7.94 -7.72
N SER A 922 50.08 8.05 -7.42
CA SER A 922 49.17 9.01 -8.06
C SER A 922 47.86 9.16 -7.24
N PRO A 923 47.13 10.30 -7.35
CA PRO A 923 45.84 10.48 -6.67
C PRO A 923 44.80 9.41 -7.05
N GLU A 924 44.78 8.99 -8.31
CA GLU A 924 43.81 8.03 -8.86
C GLU A 924 44.01 6.62 -8.28
N SER A 925 45.25 6.26 -7.93
CA SER A 925 45.55 4.93 -7.38
C SER A 925 44.95 4.69 -5.98
N ALA A 926 44.48 5.75 -5.29
CA ALA A 926 43.74 5.63 -4.04
C ALA A 926 42.25 5.26 -4.22
N PHE A 927 41.68 5.33 -5.43
CA PHE A 927 40.25 5.13 -5.65
C PHE A 927 39.79 3.71 -5.27
N GLY A 928 40.61 2.68 -5.51
CA GLY A 928 40.29 1.30 -5.09
C GLY A 928 40.45 1.03 -3.58
N LEU A 929 40.98 1.98 -2.82
CA LEU A 929 41.27 1.84 -1.38
C LEU A 929 40.21 2.52 -0.49
N LEU A 930 39.25 3.23 -1.12
CA LEU A 930 38.35 4.18 -0.47
C LEU A 930 36.89 3.98 -0.91
N GLU A 931 35.96 4.06 0.05
CA GLU A 931 34.53 4.28 -0.16
C GLU A 931 34.26 5.79 -0.05
N TRP A 932 33.88 6.44 -1.15
CA TRP A 932 33.72 7.89 -1.27
C TRP A 932 32.37 8.34 -0.69
N ALA A 933 32.40 9.05 0.44
CA ALA A 933 31.23 9.31 1.27
C ALA A 933 30.62 10.72 1.12
N GLY A 934 31.06 11.48 0.12
CA GLY A 934 30.66 12.88 -0.08
C GLY A 934 31.47 13.87 0.78
N GLY A 935 30.93 15.08 0.93
CA GLY A 935 31.62 16.18 1.61
C GLY A 935 31.28 17.56 1.04
N VAL A 936 31.86 18.61 1.60
CA VAL A 936 31.61 19.98 1.15
C VAL A 936 32.55 20.31 0.00
N SER A 937 32.01 20.75 -1.15
CA SER A 937 32.81 21.12 -2.31
C SER A 937 33.50 22.49 -2.17
N ILE A 938 34.17 22.96 -3.23
CA ILE A 938 35.16 24.03 -3.21
C ILE A 938 34.57 25.36 -2.75
N LEU A 939 35.09 25.88 -1.64
CA LEU A 939 34.74 27.16 -1.05
C LEU A 939 35.85 28.21 -1.22
N PRO A 940 35.49 29.47 -1.55
CA PRO A 940 36.44 30.59 -1.53
C PRO A 940 36.88 30.94 -0.11
N PRO A 941 37.95 31.74 0.08
CA PRO A 941 38.37 32.23 1.39
C PRO A 941 37.22 32.88 2.16
N ASN A 942 37.04 32.50 3.44
CA ASN A 942 35.91 32.85 4.31
C ASN A 942 34.55 32.20 3.95
N GLY A 943 34.50 31.34 2.92
CA GLY A 943 33.30 30.59 2.57
C GLY A 943 32.89 29.59 3.67
N LYS A 944 31.58 29.35 3.79
CA LYS A 944 30.97 28.32 4.63
C LYS A 944 29.87 27.62 3.85
N GLN A 945 29.84 26.30 3.88
CA GLN A 945 28.69 25.49 3.49
C GLN A 945 28.56 24.30 4.45
N GLU A 946 27.37 23.72 4.47
CA GLU A 946 26.98 22.56 5.24
C GLU A 946 26.45 21.48 4.28
N VAL A 947 26.85 20.24 4.52
CA VAL A 947 26.25 19.05 3.89
C VAL A 947 25.85 18.06 4.97
N ILE A 948 24.86 17.21 4.70
CA ILE A 948 24.48 16.10 5.57
C ILE A 948 24.82 14.80 4.85
N LEU A 949 25.47 13.86 5.52
CA LEU A 949 25.99 12.61 4.96
C LEU A 949 25.64 11.43 5.88
N ASP A 950 25.34 10.26 5.31
CA ASP A 950 25.28 9.00 6.08
C ASP A 950 26.68 8.38 6.19
N LEU A 951 27.25 8.41 7.40
CA LEU A 951 28.60 7.94 7.71
C LEU A 951 28.54 6.64 8.52
N LYS A 952 28.90 5.52 7.89
CA LYS A 952 29.02 4.20 8.53
C LYS A 952 30.22 4.14 9.48
N PRO A 953 30.23 3.30 10.54
CA PRO A 953 31.38 3.16 11.42
C PRO A 953 32.66 2.72 10.66
N GLY A 954 33.81 3.32 10.96
CA GLY A 954 35.10 2.96 10.38
C GLY A 954 36.15 4.07 10.42
N HIS A 955 37.32 3.81 9.85
CA HIS A 955 38.37 4.82 9.70
C HIS A 955 38.17 5.62 8.43
N TYR A 956 38.02 6.94 8.56
CA TYR A 956 37.85 7.87 7.46
C TYR A 956 39.06 8.77 7.29
N VAL A 957 39.18 9.35 6.10
CA VAL A 957 40.14 10.39 5.77
C VAL A 957 39.42 11.62 5.22
N MET A 958 39.88 12.79 5.66
CA MET A 958 39.56 14.09 5.10
C MET A 958 40.65 14.45 4.09
N LEU A 959 40.26 14.74 2.85
CA LEU A 959 41.15 15.00 1.71
C LEU A 959 40.82 16.35 1.05
N CYS A 960 41.86 17.07 0.60
CA CYS A 960 41.74 18.27 -0.24
C CYS A 960 42.59 18.12 -1.52
N PHE A 961 41.93 18.04 -2.67
CA PHE A 961 42.52 17.95 -4.01
C PHE A 961 42.63 19.31 -4.72
N VAL A 962 42.43 20.44 -4.03
CA VAL A 962 42.72 21.76 -4.62
C VAL A 962 44.22 21.89 -4.89
N SER A 963 44.59 22.34 -6.08
CA SER A 963 45.96 22.76 -6.41
C SER A 963 46.24 24.17 -5.89
N SER A 964 47.37 24.37 -5.21
CA SER A 964 47.77 25.72 -4.78
C SER A 964 48.06 26.60 -6.00
N PRO A 965 47.50 27.83 -6.09
CA PRO A 965 47.75 28.75 -7.20
C PRO A 965 49.20 29.28 -7.22
N SER A 966 50.00 29.02 -6.18
CA SER A 966 51.38 29.49 -6.08
C SER A 966 52.41 28.60 -6.80
N ASP A 967 52.17 27.28 -6.86
CA ASP A 967 53.10 26.29 -7.42
C ASP A 967 52.41 25.11 -8.15
N GLY A 968 51.08 25.09 -8.22
CA GLY A 968 50.28 24.04 -8.87
C GLY A 968 50.18 22.73 -8.09
N VAL A 969 50.75 22.65 -6.88
CA VAL A 969 50.80 21.40 -6.10
C VAL A 969 49.52 21.22 -5.28
N LEU A 970 48.93 20.03 -5.36
CA LEU A 970 47.75 19.61 -4.57
C LEU A 970 47.96 19.84 -3.07
N HIS A 971 46.94 20.35 -2.39
CA HIS A 971 46.96 20.58 -0.93
C HIS A 971 47.22 19.29 -0.15
N LEU A 972 46.61 18.19 -0.60
CA LEU A 972 46.92 16.82 -0.17
C LEU A 972 48.43 16.54 -0.12
N ALA A 973 49.15 16.82 -1.21
CA ALA A 973 50.59 16.60 -1.32
C ALA A 973 51.42 17.57 -0.46
N LYS A 974 50.82 18.69 -0.02
CA LYS A 974 51.38 19.61 0.98
C LYS A 974 51.05 19.21 2.43
N GLY A 975 50.35 18.09 2.64
CA GLY A 975 49.99 17.56 3.96
C GLY A 975 48.53 17.75 4.36
N MET A 976 47.65 18.20 3.46
CA MET A 976 46.21 18.38 3.74
C MET A 976 45.42 17.06 3.67
N ILE A 977 45.83 16.12 4.51
CA ILE A 977 45.17 14.85 4.77
C ILE A 977 45.09 14.64 6.28
N ARG A 978 43.94 14.20 6.77
CA ARG A 978 43.76 13.89 8.20
C ARG A 978 42.80 12.73 8.38
N SER A 979 43.19 11.76 9.20
CA SER A 979 42.30 10.67 9.63
C SER A 979 41.28 11.18 10.63
N ILE A 980 40.07 10.64 10.56
CA ILE A 980 39.01 10.78 11.57
C ILE A 980 38.34 9.42 11.76
N GLU A 981 38.08 9.04 12.99
CA GLU A 981 37.43 7.76 13.29
C GLU A 981 35.93 7.97 13.45
N VAL A 982 35.15 7.37 12.56
CA VAL A 982 33.70 7.28 12.72
C VAL A 982 33.44 6.10 13.65
N VAL A 983 33.24 6.37 14.93
CA VAL A 983 32.90 5.34 15.90
C VAL A 983 31.46 4.90 15.70
N ALA A 984 31.15 3.64 16.02
CA ALA A 984 29.76 3.23 16.11
C ALA A 984 29.06 4.13 17.15
N SER A 985 27.96 4.76 16.75
CA SER A 985 27.08 5.42 17.71
C SER A 985 26.71 4.40 18.79
N GLY A 986 26.65 4.84 20.05
CA GLY A 986 26.13 4.02 21.15
C GLY A 986 24.65 3.65 20.97
N TYR A 987 24.00 4.23 19.96
CA TYR A 987 22.56 4.18 19.71
C TYR A 987 22.31 3.83 18.24
N SER A 988 21.63 2.71 17.98
CA SER A 988 21.10 2.37 16.65
C SER A 988 19.83 3.18 16.41
N VAL A 989 20.01 4.36 15.83
CA VAL A 989 19.00 5.42 15.71
C VAL A 989 19.00 5.90 14.25
N MET A 990 18.02 5.42 13.46
CA MET A 990 17.76 5.91 12.11
C MET A 990 17.13 7.31 12.14
N VAL A 991 17.99 8.33 12.27
CA VAL A 991 17.61 9.72 12.04
C VAL A 991 16.95 9.85 10.65
N PRO A 992 15.73 10.39 10.53
CA PRO A 992 15.03 10.45 9.24
C PRO A 992 15.73 11.39 8.23
N GLU A 993 15.62 11.06 6.93
CA GLU A 993 16.24 11.87 5.85
C GLU A 993 15.82 13.36 5.93
N PRO A 994 16.75 14.31 5.76
CA PRO A 994 16.43 15.73 5.67
C PRO A 994 15.43 16.02 4.54
N LYS A 995 14.35 16.73 4.87
CA LYS A 995 13.40 17.22 3.86
C LYS A 995 14.10 18.16 2.89
N SER A 996 14.10 17.81 1.60
CA SER A 996 14.69 18.59 0.52
C SER A 996 13.69 19.51 -0.19
N ASP A 997 14.21 20.60 -0.75
CA ASP A 997 13.51 21.52 -1.66
C ASP A 997 13.74 21.16 -3.13
N VAL A 998 14.86 20.50 -3.42
CA VAL A 998 15.28 20.06 -4.76
C VAL A 998 15.87 18.65 -4.65
N SER A 999 15.55 17.78 -5.61
CA SER A 999 16.20 16.47 -5.79
C SER A 999 16.99 16.47 -7.08
N ILE A 1000 18.17 15.86 -7.07
CA ILE A 1000 19.13 15.83 -8.17
C ILE A 1000 19.74 14.44 -8.25
N SER A 1001 19.75 13.86 -9.44
CA SER A 1001 20.41 12.59 -9.71
C SER A 1001 21.65 12.82 -10.57
N LEU A 1002 22.79 12.32 -10.10
CA LEU A 1002 24.03 12.25 -10.87
C LEU A 1002 23.97 10.93 -11.64
N VAL A 1003 23.88 10.99 -12.97
CA VAL A 1003 23.71 9.81 -13.83
C VAL A 1003 24.79 9.89 -14.90
N ASP A 1004 25.76 8.97 -14.83
CA ASP A 1004 26.94 8.94 -15.68
C ASP A 1004 27.57 10.34 -15.81
N PHE A 1005 27.90 10.78 -17.03
CA PHE A 1005 28.44 12.12 -17.29
C PHE A 1005 27.36 13.22 -17.38
N ALA A 1006 26.27 13.13 -16.61
CA ALA A 1006 25.17 14.09 -16.63
C ALA A 1006 24.59 14.43 -15.24
N PHE A 1007 23.97 15.61 -15.16
CA PHE A 1007 23.19 16.07 -14.00
C PHE A 1007 21.71 16.11 -14.39
N ASP A 1008 20.88 15.21 -13.87
CA ASP A 1008 19.42 15.38 -13.94
C ASP A 1008 18.98 16.37 -12.86
N MET A 1009 18.70 17.60 -13.28
CA MET A 1009 18.30 18.69 -12.39
C MET A 1009 17.41 19.73 -13.07
N PRO A 1010 16.55 20.44 -12.32
CA PRO A 1010 15.71 21.50 -12.87
C PRO A 1010 16.55 22.67 -13.42
N GLN A 1011 16.24 23.08 -14.65
CA GLN A 1011 16.89 24.19 -15.36
C GLN A 1011 16.62 25.58 -14.74
N THR A 1012 15.74 25.68 -13.75
CA THR A 1012 15.51 26.90 -12.98
C THR A 1012 15.25 26.53 -11.53
N ILE A 1013 16.04 27.11 -10.62
CA ILE A 1013 15.90 26.95 -9.17
C ILE A 1013 15.51 28.30 -8.54
N LYS A 1014 14.87 28.25 -7.37
CA LYS A 1014 14.51 29.44 -6.59
C LYS A 1014 15.74 30.04 -5.91
N ALA A 1015 15.77 31.35 -5.70
CA ALA A 1015 16.78 32.00 -4.86
C ALA A 1015 16.57 31.78 -3.34
N GLY A 1016 17.69 31.81 -2.60
CA GLY A 1016 17.75 31.71 -1.13
C GLY A 1016 18.10 30.32 -0.60
N LYS A 1017 18.09 30.20 0.74
CA LYS A 1017 18.46 28.97 1.46
C LYS A 1017 17.53 27.79 1.13
N GLN A 1018 18.13 26.69 0.69
CA GLN A 1018 17.48 25.42 0.31
C GLN A 1018 18.32 24.21 0.73
N ILE A 1019 17.67 23.04 0.81
CA ILE A 1019 18.31 21.74 0.99
C ILE A 1019 18.14 20.93 -0.30
N TRP A 1020 19.25 20.56 -0.94
CA TRP A 1020 19.25 19.76 -2.17
C TRP A 1020 19.63 18.32 -1.84
N ARG A 1021 18.76 17.35 -2.13
CA ARG A 1021 19.06 15.90 -2.03
C ARG A 1021 19.77 15.48 -3.32
N ILE A 1022 21.03 15.10 -3.22
CA ILE A 1022 21.89 14.72 -4.33
C ILE A 1022 22.19 13.23 -4.20
N THR A 1023 21.71 12.43 -5.15
CA THR A 1023 21.92 10.99 -5.21
C THR A 1023 22.83 10.67 -6.39
N ASN A 1024 23.85 9.84 -6.19
CA ASN A 1024 24.61 9.29 -7.29
C ASN A 1024 23.96 7.98 -7.76
N GLU A 1025 23.41 7.99 -8.96
CA GLU A 1025 22.82 6.83 -9.64
C GLU A 1025 23.76 6.26 -10.72
N GLY A 1026 24.72 7.05 -11.20
CA GLY A 1026 25.81 6.62 -12.08
C GLY A 1026 26.77 5.63 -11.41
N GLU A 1027 27.48 4.86 -12.22
CA GLU A 1027 28.32 3.74 -11.75
C GLU A 1027 29.70 4.17 -11.23
N GLN A 1028 30.17 5.36 -11.62
CA GLN A 1028 31.42 5.96 -11.11
C GLN A 1028 31.15 6.87 -9.90
N PRO A 1029 32.15 7.20 -9.06
CA PRO A 1029 31.99 8.26 -8.07
C PRO A 1029 31.74 9.60 -8.78
N HIS A 1030 30.68 10.30 -8.41
CA HIS A 1030 30.34 11.60 -9.01
C HIS A 1030 30.23 12.68 -7.94
N GLU A 1031 30.71 13.88 -8.26
CA GLU A 1031 30.57 15.08 -7.44
C GLU A 1031 29.68 16.13 -8.14
N MET A 1032 29.22 17.11 -7.39
CA MET A 1032 28.50 18.27 -7.91
C MET A 1032 29.13 19.55 -7.37
N THR A 1033 30.15 20.05 -8.06
CA THR A 1033 30.78 21.34 -7.78
C THR A 1033 30.02 22.46 -8.49
N LEU A 1034 29.54 23.44 -7.74
CA LEU A 1034 28.73 24.54 -8.25
C LEU A 1034 29.59 25.80 -8.45
N ILE A 1035 29.40 26.42 -9.61
CA ILE A 1035 29.94 27.75 -9.92
C ILE A 1035 28.81 28.72 -10.28
N LYS A 1036 28.95 29.98 -9.87
CA LYS A 1036 28.12 31.09 -10.34
C LYS A 1036 28.82 31.79 -11.50
N LEU A 1037 28.19 31.91 -12.65
CA LEU A 1037 28.75 32.64 -13.79
C LEU A 1037 28.70 34.16 -13.52
N ALA A 1038 29.73 34.88 -13.94
CA ALA A 1038 29.74 36.35 -13.89
C ALA A 1038 28.76 36.95 -14.94
N ASP A 1039 28.28 38.17 -14.72
CA ASP A 1039 27.28 38.81 -15.58
C ASP A 1039 27.68 38.78 -17.08
N GLY A 1040 26.86 38.11 -17.90
CA GLY A 1040 27.09 37.99 -19.34
C GLY A 1040 28.17 36.99 -19.75
N LYS A 1041 28.64 36.12 -18.83
CA LYS A 1041 29.54 35.00 -19.11
C LYS A 1041 28.78 33.70 -19.34
N THR A 1042 29.31 32.84 -20.20
CA THR A 1042 28.71 31.55 -20.54
C THR A 1042 29.44 30.38 -19.89
N ILE A 1043 28.87 29.18 -20.04
CA ILE A 1043 29.49 27.92 -19.61
C ILE A 1043 30.79 27.66 -20.39
N GLU A 1044 30.83 28.02 -21.67
CA GLU A 1044 32.00 27.93 -22.53
C GLU A 1044 33.13 28.88 -22.09
N ASP A 1045 32.81 30.09 -21.62
CA ASP A 1045 33.79 30.99 -20.99
C ASP A 1045 34.42 30.32 -19.74
N ALA A 1046 33.59 29.68 -18.90
CA ALA A 1046 34.04 28.99 -17.68
C ALA A 1046 34.90 27.75 -18.00
N LEU A 1047 34.46 26.90 -18.93
CA LEU A 1047 35.23 25.74 -19.43
C LEU A 1047 36.57 26.18 -20.03
N SER A 1048 36.56 27.21 -20.89
CA SER A 1048 37.79 27.73 -21.52
C SER A 1048 38.80 28.25 -20.49
N PHE A 1049 38.32 28.82 -19.38
CA PHE A 1049 39.17 29.25 -18.28
C PHE A 1049 39.71 28.06 -17.48
N LEU A 1050 38.85 27.10 -17.10
CA LEU A 1050 39.22 25.90 -16.32
C LEU A 1050 40.18 24.97 -17.06
N GLN A 1051 40.03 24.84 -18.38
CA GLN A 1051 40.87 23.98 -19.23
C GLN A 1051 42.17 24.67 -19.70
N SER A 1052 42.36 25.97 -19.40
CA SER A 1052 43.58 26.69 -19.78
C SER A 1052 44.75 26.36 -18.86
N GLN A 1053 45.90 26.04 -19.44
CA GLN A 1053 47.16 25.86 -18.68
C GLN A 1053 47.76 27.19 -18.19
N SER A 1054 47.26 28.33 -18.66
CA SER A 1054 47.69 29.68 -18.25
C SER A 1054 46.56 30.67 -18.53
N PRO A 1055 45.48 30.66 -17.73
CA PRO A 1055 44.35 31.56 -17.95
C PRO A 1055 44.75 33.02 -17.70
N GLU A 1056 44.44 33.90 -18.66
CA GLU A 1056 44.65 35.34 -18.51
C GLU A 1056 43.41 36.02 -17.90
N GLY A 1057 43.62 36.81 -16.84
CA GLY A 1057 42.56 37.57 -16.17
C GLY A 1057 41.91 36.82 -14.99
N PRO A 1058 40.90 37.45 -14.33
CA PRO A 1058 40.14 36.80 -13.27
C PRO A 1058 39.21 35.70 -13.82
N PRO A 1059 38.86 34.68 -13.02
CA PRO A 1059 37.88 33.67 -13.42
C PRO A 1059 36.54 34.30 -13.85
N PRO A 1060 35.89 33.80 -14.91
CA PRO A 1060 34.57 34.28 -15.34
C PRO A 1060 33.42 33.73 -14.48
N PHE A 1061 33.73 33.21 -13.28
CA PHE A 1061 32.81 32.58 -12.34
C PHE A 1061 33.32 32.67 -10.89
N GLU A 1062 32.42 32.46 -9.94
CA GLU A 1062 32.71 32.31 -8.51
C GLU A 1062 32.42 30.86 -8.06
N MET A 1063 33.28 30.26 -7.23
CA MET A 1063 32.98 28.96 -6.60
C MET A 1063 31.95 29.15 -5.49
N VAL A 1064 30.86 28.37 -5.48
CA VAL A 1064 29.78 28.50 -4.47
C VAL A 1064 29.59 27.26 -3.60
N GLY A 1065 30.48 26.26 -3.72
CA GLY A 1065 30.40 25.00 -2.98
C GLY A 1065 29.73 23.89 -3.78
N GLY A 1066 28.90 23.08 -3.12
CA GLY A 1066 28.26 21.89 -3.68
C GLY A 1066 28.57 20.61 -2.88
N MET A 1067 28.47 19.45 -3.53
CA MET A 1067 28.69 18.13 -2.93
C MET A 1067 29.96 17.49 -3.52
N GLN A 1068 30.82 16.93 -2.67
CA GLN A 1068 32.00 16.16 -3.08
C GLN A 1068 31.64 14.72 -3.48
N ALA A 1069 32.60 13.94 -3.98
CA ALA A 1069 32.33 12.66 -4.64
C ALA A 1069 31.58 11.67 -3.73
N LEU A 1070 30.45 11.18 -4.25
CA LEU A 1070 29.63 10.11 -3.69
C LEU A 1070 29.81 8.86 -4.56
N ASP A 1071 30.06 7.69 -3.97
CA ASP A 1071 29.96 6.41 -4.69
C ASP A 1071 28.54 6.15 -5.23
N HIS A 1072 28.44 5.25 -6.21
CA HIS A 1072 27.18 4.70 -6.72
C HIS A 1072 26.21 4.31 -5.60
N GLY A 1073 24.95 4.73 -5.73
CA GLY A 1073 23.86 4.46 -4.79
C GLY A 1073 23.89 5.30 -3.50
N LYS A 1074 24.90 6.15 -3.28
CA LYS A 1074 24.94 7.06 -2.12
C LYS A 1074 24.14 8.32 -2.34
N THR A 1075 23.59 8.85 -1.26
CA THR A 1075 22.89 10.14 -1.22
C THR A 1075 23.55 11.04 -0.17
N GLY A 1076 23.62 12.34 -0.47
CA GLY A 1076 23.95 13.39 0.50
C GLY A 1076 23.07 14.61 0.29
N TRP A 1077 22.93 15.45 1.32
CA TRP A 1077 22.12 16.67 1.25
C TRP A 1077 23.00 17.91 1.31
N ALA A 1078 22.97 18.76 0.28
CA ALA A 1078 23.68 20.03 0.28
C ALA A 1078 22.79 21.17 0.78
N VAL A 1079 23.23 21.88 1.82
CA VAL A 1079 22.56 23.08 2.33
C VAL A 1079 23.17 24.30 1.64
N LEU A 1080 22.44 24.87 0.70
CA LEU A 1080 22.90 25.94 -0.20
C LEU A 1080 22.10 27.23 0.02
N ASP A 1081 22.71 28.39 -0.16
CA ASP A 1081 22.05 29.70 -0.12
C ASP A 1081 22.41 30.47 -1.40
N LEU A 1082 21.57 30.34 -2.43
CA LEU A 1082 21.89 30.79 -3.78
C LEU A 1082 21.25 32.13 -4.10
N SER A 1083 22.09 33.11 -4.46
CA SER A 1083 21.63 34.39 -5.03
C SER A 1083 21.08 34.21 -6.46
N PRO A 1084 20.20 35.09 -6.96
CA PRO A 1084 19.84 35.11 -8.38
C PRO A 1084 21.07 35.25 -9.31
N GLY A 1085 20.99 34.60 -10.47
CA GLY A 1085 22.04 34.58 -11.50
C GLY A 1085 22.07 33.26 -12.27
N ASP A 1086 23.02 33.13 -13.20
CA ASP A 1086 23.24 31.89 -13.94
C ASP A 1086 24.40 31.09 -13.33
N TYR A 1087 24.25 29.77 -13.32
CA TYR A 1087 25.11 28.83 -12.61
C TYR A 1087 25.45 27.62 -13.50
N ALA A 1088 26.54 26.94 -13.16
CA ALA A 1088 26.86 25.62 -13.71
C ALA A 1088 27.25 24.63 -12.61
N ALA A 1089 26.81 23.38 -12.78
CA ALA A 1089 27.25 22.22 -12.03
C ALA A 1089 28.34 21.48 -12.80
N LEU A 1090 29.42 21.10 -12.11
CA LEU A 1090 30.65 20.53 -12.67
C LEU A 1090 31.01 19.25 -11.90
N CYS A 1091 31.58 18.25 -12.58
CA CYS A 1091 32.23 17.12 -11.90
C CYS A 1091 33.72 17.03 -12.28
N PHE A 1092 34.60 17.18 -11.30
CA PHE A 1092 36.05 17.08 -11.50
C PHE A 1092 36.63 15.67 -11.26
N VAL A 1093 35.81 14.67 -10.93
CA VAL A 1093 36.28 13.29 -10.72
C VAL A 1093 36.92 12.76 -12.02
N PRO A 1094 38.13 12.17 -11.99
CA PRO A 1094 38.71 11.51 -13.15
C PRO A 1094 38.00 10.18 -13.42
N ASP A 1095 37.61 9.96 -14.67
CA ASP A 1095 37.21 8.64 -15.16
C ASP A 1095 38.41 7.68 -15.05
N PRO A 1096 38.29 6.55 -14.33
CA PRO A 1096 39.40 5.64 -14.05
C PRO A 1096 39.94 4.96 -15.32
N THR A 1097 39.20 5.07 -16.43
CA THR A 1097 39.53 4.49 -17.73
C THR A 1097 40.46 5.38 -18.54
N SER A 1098 40.04 6.62 -18.79
CA SER A 1098 40.72 7.57 -19.66
C SER A 1098 41.63 8.54 -18.91
N GLY A 1099 41.50 8.63 -17.59
CA GLY A 1099 42.19 9.60 -16.73
C GLY A 1099 41.72 11.05 -16.92
N LYS A 1100 40.66 11.28 -17.70
CA LYS A 1100 40.06 12.62 -17.90
C LYS A 1100 39.04 12.93 -16.82
N ALA A 1101 38.97 14.19 -16.39
CA ALA A 1101 37.88 14.62 -15.52
C ALA A 1101 36.52 14.49 -16.23
N HIS A 1102 35.46 14.14 -15.50
CA HIS A 1102 34.11 13.95 -16.07
C HIS A 1102 33.58 15.20 -16.79
N ILE A 1103 33.95 16.40 -16.34
CA ILE A 1103 33.71 17.68 -17.05
C ILE A 1103 34.30 17.70 -18.48
N GLU A 1104 35.42 17.04 -18.74
CA GLU A 1104 35.99 16.86 -20.09
C GLU A 1104 35.26 15.80 -20.93
N LEU A 1105 34.47 14.95 -20.28
CA LEU A 1105 33.61 13.94 -20.89
C LEU A 1105 32.17 14.43 -21.08
N GLY A 1106 31.86 15.67 -20.66
CA GLY A 1106 30.57 16.32 -20.85
C GLY A 1106 29.75 16.54 -19.58
N MET A 1107 30.26 16.17 -18.40
CA MET A 1107 29.56 16.34 -17.12
C MET A 1107 29.56 17.79 -16.64
N ILE A 1108 28.72 18.58 -17.29
CA ILE A 1108 28.47 19.98 -17.01
C ILE A 1108 27.01 20.33 -17.26
N GLY A 1109 26.34 20.91 -16.25
CA GLY A 1109 24.92 21.25 -16.30
C GLY A 1109 24.67 22.74 -16.02
N GLY A 1110 24.05 23.46 -16.96
CA GLY A 1110 23.64 24.84 -16.76
C GLY A 1110 22.28 24.95 -16.05
N PHE A 1111 22.12 25.96 -15.20
CA PHE A 1111 20.83 26.33 -14.62
C PHE A 1111 20.78 27.81 -14.18
N SER A 1112 19.59 28.40 -14.14
CA SER A 1112 19.39 29.76 -13.61
C SER A 1112 18.76 29.74 -12.22
N VAL A 1113 19.18 30.64 -11.33
CA VAL A 1113 18.56 30.90 -10.02
C VAL A 1113 17.74 32.19 -10.11
N LYS A 1114 16.46 32.15 -9.70
CA LYS A 1114 15.48 33.23 -9.86
C LYS A 1114 14.71 33.56 -8.57
#